data_AF-A0A955CDU6-F1
#
_entry.id   AF-A0A955CDU6-F1
#
_cell.length_a   1.000
_cell.length_b   1.000
_cell.length_c   1.000
_cell.angle_alpha   90.00
_cell.angle_beta   90.00
_cell.angle_gamma   90.00
#
_symmetry.space_group_name_H-M   'P 1'
#
loop_
_entity.id
_entity.type
_entity.pdbx_description
1 polymer ?
#
loop_
_entity_poly.entity_id
_entity_poly.type
_entity_poly.pdbx_seq_one_letter_code
_entity_poly.pdbx_strand_id
1 'polypeptide(L)'
;IAVAPPVVQGTALVAADANWAYLDDGSVPTTTAGSDWRINDPGWTKSGRSQLGYGDGDERTVVSYVDTDPSQSGTQKNITTYFRHAFNVTGAEDYTSLTLRLLRDDGAVVYLNGVEIVRTNMPSGTITSTTTANSAVGGGEEDQFFEYDVPPNLLVEGANVIAVEIHQANDTSSDISFDLELDAVVGAPVTFSGIDLNEGVNRLGVEAFDAQGKLLDSTHVDVWYDAGPETVVAGGVVTSDLHWTVAGGPYVVTSDLTIAGGTLTIDPGVTVFFNPNVDLIISGAGRIVAEGTADEHIRLSHNPRLGTGNWAGVTLLNTASDNRFTYVDLQRGDSAGQALLVQHGKAVFDHVEWLDVNNQILDLVHPILEVRNSILPSISGNETIHLLGLDQNESLTFDGNIIGFNASGDDAVDLGHNTLTPGPVVFRNNVFMGGYDDGVDTDGFGVLLENNVFQNFHLGTSRATTSNAVSTGHVTVGGTVVSSDLILRGNIFINNDHHLLLKDFSQAVVINNTFVDAAIGGIHFTEPNGSSVIGPGLAAELDGNIFYGPNVALLDIDPTTQLTVNRSLLPSQFHALGVGNIDADPLFTNVAVNDLSLTQFSPARGTGPDGLDMGAVQTPDWTPATAANLRITEINYHPLAGDKAGGEVGADANLFEFIELKNTSDEIIDLTDAYFSQGVDFAFPWRANLAPGEVAVLVKNADVFRSRYGEAPRILGEYAGRLSNDGEKVELRDATGASIASFTYNDAVDWPQGADGLGYTLEVVDLGGDYSAPATYRDSLVLGGTPGSAEFTSTPGDFNGNGRADGFDFLAWQRGFGLTNALPSQGDADGDADVDAQDLQIWETAWQSSPATTFASSSAAAAQSLALTSESDLQTIAAAVDAAFADAALPLRQRSAPRRGFRIS
;
A
#
# COMPACT_ATOMS: atom_id res chain seq x y z
N ILE A 1 -5.69 -23.40 -6.58
CA ILE A 1 -4.91 -24.66 -6.52
C ILE A 1 -3.75 -24.50 -5.57
N ALA A 2 -3.72 -25.26 -4.48
CA ALA A 2 -2.64 -25.23 -3.49
C ALA A 2 -1.52 -26.22 -3.87
N VAL A 3 -0.26 -25.77 -3.91
CA VAL A 3 0.91 -26.63 -4.22
C VAL A 3 2.00 -26.46 -3.16
N ALA A 4 2.66 -27.57 -2.79
CA ALA A 4 3.85 -27.55 -1.94
C ALA A 4 4.91 -26.60 -2.52
N PRO A 5 5.62 -25.76 -1.75
CA PRO A 5 6.61 -24.88 -2.35
C PRO A 5 7.80 -25.73 -2.76
N PRO A 6 8.70 -25.16 -3.57
CA PRO A 6 9.92 -25.85 -3.87
C PRO A 6 10.73 -26.09 -2.59
N VAL A 7 11.55 -27.14 -2.62
CA VAL A 7 12.56 -27.35 -1.59
C VAL A 7 13.56 -26.20 -1.69
N VAL A 8 13.38 -25.20 -0.84
CA VAL A 8 14.29 -24.06 -0.69
C VAL A 8 15.61 -24.58 -0.14
N GLN A 9 16.67 -24.57 -0.95
CA GLN A 9 18.04 -24.73 -0.48
C GLN A 9 18.70 -23.36 -0.46
N GLY A 10 19.07 -22.89 0.73
CA GLY A 10 19.95 -21.73 0.89
C GLY A 10 21.36 -22.10 0.40
N THR A 11 21.91 -21.27 -0.48
CA THR A 11 23.24 -21.41 -1.06
C THR A 11 23.98 -20.08 -0.92
N ALA A 12 25.12 -20.08 -0.24
CA ALA A 12 26.00 -18.92 -0.21
C ALA A 12 26.71 -18.79 -1.58
N LEU A 13 26.45 -17.70 -2.30
CA LEU A 13 27.14 -17.34 -3.54
C LEU A 13 28.45 -16.61 -3.24
N VAL A 14 28.46 -15.79 -2.19
CA VAL A 14 29.65 -15.18 -1.58
C VAL A 14 29.54 -15.34 -0.07
N ALA A 15 30.52 -15.97 0.57
CA ALA A 15 30.52 -16.15 2.02
C ALA A 15 31.28 -15.00 2.71
N ALA A 16 31.02 -14.74 4.00
CA ALA A 16 31.94 -13.94 4.80
C ALA A 16 33.36 -14.54 4.76
N ASP A 17 34.37 -13.71 4.99
CA ASP A 17 35.77 -14.12 4.94
C ASP A 17 36.18 -14.66 3.53
N ALA A 18 35.44 -14.25 2.48
CA ALA A 18 35.75 -14.52 1.08
C ALA A 18 37.00 -13.73 0.63
N ASN A 19 37.63 -14.21 -0.44
CA ASN A 19 38.81 -13.54 -0.99
C ASN A 19 38.42 -12.47 -2.01
N TRP A 20 38.75 -11.22 -1.73
CA TRP A 20 38.45 -10.06 -2.58
C TRP A 20 39.72 -9.56 -3.27
N ALA A 21 39.63 -9.22 -4.55
CA ALA A 21 40.63 -8.37 -5.19
C ALA A 21 40.35 -6.92 -4.80
N TYR A 22 41.39 -6.12 -4.56
CA TYR A 22 41.19 -4.75 -4.07
C TYR A 22 42.17 -3.75 -4.69
N LEU A 23 41.78 -2.49 -4.67
CA LEU A 23 42.56 -1.34 -5.11
C LEU A 23 42.54 -0.27 -4.01
N ASP A 24 43.72 -0.03 -3.44
CA ASP A 24 43.96 0.72 -2.19
C ASP A 24 45.07 1.78 -2.37
N ASP A 25 45.50 2.04 -3.61
CA ASP A 25 46.61 2.96 -3.94
C ASP A 25 46.13 4.37 -4.32
N GLY A 26 44.84 4.66 -4.07
CA GLY A 26 44.18 5.92 -4.39
C GLY A 26 43.92 6.16 -5.88
N SER A 27 44.21 5.19 -6.75
CA SER A 27 43.84 5.29 -8.16
C SER A 27 42.36 4.97 -8.39
N VAL A 28 41.77 5.59 -9.42
CA VAL A 28 40.37 5.37 -9.81
C VAL A 28 40.30 4.23 -10.84
N PRO A 29 39.53 3.16 -10.57
CA PRO A 29 39.33 2.08 -11.52
C PRO A 29 38.71 2.56 -12.85
N THR A 30 39.05 1.91 -13.96
CA THR A 30 38.46 2.23 -15.27
C THR A 30 37.03 1.72 -15.38
N THR A 31 36.15 2.52 -15.97
CA THR A 31 34.76 2.18 -16.34
C THR A 31 34.60 2.02 -17.86
N THR A 32 35.70 1.90 -18.60
CA THR A 32 35.67 1.73 -20.06
C THR A 32 35.09 0.36 -20.44
N ALA A 33 34.25 0.32 -21.47
CA ALA A 33 33.67 -0.93 -21.98
C ALA A 33 34.76 -1.97 -22.28
N GLY A 34 34.62 -3.17 -21.71
CA GLY A 34 35.58 -4.27 -21.82
C GLY A 34 36.70 -4.28 -20.77
N SER A 35 36.83 -3.24 -19.96
CA SER A 35 37.70 -3.20 -18.78
C SER A 35 37.01 -2.67 -17.52
N ASP A 36 35.70 -2.41 -17.59
CA ASP A 36 34.92 -1.88 -16.46
C ASP A 36 35.05 -2.82 -15.27
N TRP A 37 35.66 -2.34 -14.19
CA TRP A 37 35.99 -3.13 -12.99
C TRP A 37 34.76 -3.75 -12.31
N ARG A 38 33.57 -3.16 -12.53
CA ARG A 38 32.29 -3.62 -11.98
C ARG A 38 31.76 -4.89 -12.65
N ILE A 39 32.32 -5.24 -13.82
CA ILE A 39 31.86 -6.36 -14.66
C ILE A 39 33.02 -7.27 -15.08
N ASN A 40 34.18 -6.67 -15.38
CA ASN A 40 35.36 -7.34 -15.91
C ASN A 40 36.46 -7.43 -14.85
N ASP A 41 37.47 -8.26 -15.09
CA ASP A 41 38.71 -8.23 -14.33
C ASP A 41 39.65 -7.16 -14.93
N PRO A 42 39.89 -6.03 -14.24
CA PRO A 42 40.79 -4.98 -14.72
C PRO A 42 42.27 -5.35 -14.54
N GLY A 43 42.60 -6.53 -14.00
CA GLY A 43 43.97 -7.00 -13.78
C GLY A 43 44.57 -6.55 -12.44
N TRP A 44 43.77 -6.37 -11.39
CA TRP A 44 44.27 -6.05 -10.05
C TRP A 44 45.12 -7.17 -9.49
N THR A 45 46.28 -6.82 -8.95
CA THR A 45 47.28 -7.80 -8.48
C THR A 45 47.20 -8.08 -6.98
N LYS A 46 46.46 -7.26 -6.23
CA LYS A 46 46.25 -7.41 -4.79
C LYS A 46 44.95 -8.16 -4.54
N SER A 47 44.99 -9.10 -3.60
CA SER A 47 43.81 -9.80 -3.10
C SER A 47 44.03 -10.33 -1.69
N GLY A 48 42.96 -10.46 -0.92
CA GLY A 48 42.99 -10.98 0.44
C GLY A 48 41.60 -11.30 0.96
N ARG A 49 41.55 -11.98 2.11
CA ARG A 49 40.29 -12.38 2.74
C ARG A 49 39.68 -11.21 3.50
N SER A 50 38.37 -11.04 3.41
CA SER A 50 37.63 -10.13 4.29
C SER A 50 37.63 -10.65 5.74
N GLN A 51 37.39 -9.83 6.77
CA GLN A 51 37.22 -8.38 6.76
C GLN A 51 38.51 -7.67 6.27
N LEU A 52 38.37 -6.82 5.25
CA LEU A 52 39.47 -6.00 4.72
C LEU A 52 39.38 -4.62 5.34
N GLY A 53 40.51 -4.08 5.76
CA GLY A 53 40.47 -2.82 6.50
C GLY A 53 41.80 -2.28 6.98
N TYR A 54 41.76 -1.27 7.86
CA TYR A 54 42.85 -0.88 8.76
C TYR A 54 42.23 -0.14 9.95
N GLY A 55 42.93 -0.06 11.09
CA GLY A 55 42.56 0.80 12.23
C GLY A 55 42.04 0.06 13.46
N ASP A 56 41.30 -1.03 13.28
CA ASP A 56 40.49 -1.72 14.29
C ASP A 56 41.24 -2.91 14.92
N GLY A 57 42.16 -3.52 14.17
CA GLY A 57 43.01 -4.62 14.64
C GLY A 57 42.34 -6.00 14.60
N ASP A 58 41.14 -6.09 14.05
CA ASP A 58 40.42 -7.32 13.71
C ASP A 58 40.56 -7.69 12.22
N GLU A 59 41.23 -6.85 11.42
CA GLU A 59 41.24 -7.00 9.97
C GLU A 59 42.05 -8.22 9.56
N ARG A 60 41.43 -9.02 8.72
CA ARG A 60 42.09 -10.21 8.20
C ARG A 60 43.07 -9.88 7.10
N THR A 61 42.73 -8.88 6.28
CA THR A 61 43.62 -8.31 5.29
C THR A 61 43.71 -6.82 5.52
N VAL A 62 44.89 -6.37 5.93
CA VAL A 62 45.15 -4.94 6.06
C VAL A 62 45.31 -4.32 4.68
N VAL A 63 44.47 -3.35 4.33
CA VAL A 63 44.57 -2.54 3.10
C VAL A 63 45.39 -1.27 3.38
N SER A 64 45.99 -0.71 2.34
CA SER A 64 46.76 0.54 2.46
C SER A 64 45.88 1.76 2.16
N TYR A 65 46.46 2.93 2.35
CA TYR A 65 45.96 4.20 1.82
C TYR A 65 47.13 5.01 1.27
N VAL A 66 46.83 6.07 0.52
CA VAL A 66 47.81 7.06 0.07
C VAL A 66 47.56 8.42 0.71
N ASP A 67 48.63 9.16 0.93
CA ASP A 67 48.55 10.58 1.30
C ASP A 67 48.31 11.41 0.04
N THR A 68 47.09 11.88 -0.13
CA THR A 68 46.59 12.57 -1.32
C THR A 68 47.11 14.02 -1.43
N ASP A 69 47.54 14.63 -0.33
CA ASP A 69 48.23 15.92 -0.33
C ASP A 69 49.42 15.96 0.66
N PRO A 70 50.58 15.38 0.29
CA PRO A 70 51.76 15.33 1.14
C PRO A 70 52.36 16.70 1.51
N SER A 71 51.81 17.79 0.97
CA SER A 71 52.23 19.15 1.29
C SER A 71 51.54 19.70 2.55
N GLN A 72 50.46 19.06 3.01
CA GLN A 72 49.74 19.40 4.23
C GLN A 72 50.28 18.62 5.43
N SER A 73 50.05 19.17 6.64
CA SER A 73 50.43 18.50 7.88
C SER A 73 49.34 17.48 8.25
N GLY A 74 49.72 16.22 8.46
CA GLY A 74 48.79 15.12 8.69
C GLY A 74 48.94 14.09 7.59
N THR A 75 47.98 13.19 7.45
CA THR A 75 47.89 12.28 6.30
C THR A 75 46.48 12.36 5.76
N GLN A 76 46.33 12.78 4.51
CA GLN A 76 45.04 12.93 3.83
C GLN A 76 44.78 11.65 3.03
N LYS A 77 44.10 10.68 3.64
CA LYS A 77 43.84 9.38 3.03
C LYS A 77 42.92 9.51 1.81
N ASN A 78 43.03 8.60 0.86
CA ASN A 78 42.04 8.48 -0.21
C ASN A 78 40.65 8.17 0.37
N ILE A 79 39.63 8.92 -0.07
CA ILE A 79 38.24 8.75 0.39
C ILE A 79 37.71 7.35 0.05
N THR A 80 38.03 6.86 -1.14
CA THR A 80 37.46 5.61 -1.65
C THR A 80 38.49 4.48 -1.68
N THR A 81 38.08 3.28 -1.26
CA THR A 81 38.79 2.02 -1.47
C THR A 81 37.88 1.04 -2.20
N TYR A 82 38.42 0.33 -3.19
CA TYR A 82 37.62 -0.51 -4.09
C TYR A 82 37.88 -1.99 -3.89
N PHE A 83 36.81 -2.79 -3.95
CA PHE A 83 36.84 -4.24 -3.78
C PHE A 83 36.03 -4.92 -4.88
N ARG A 84 36.47 -6.10 -5.33
CA ARG A 84 35.69 -6.94 -6.24
C ARG A 84 35.89 -8.43 -5.96
N HIS A 85 34.82 -9.19 -6.16
CA HIS A 85 34.80 -10.64 -6.06
C HIS A 85 34.11 -11.23 -7.28
N ALA A 86 34.76 -12.21 -7.91
CA ALA A 86 34.18 -12.96 -9.02
C ALA A 86 33.75 -14.34 -8.51
N PHE A 87 32.51 -14.72 -8.83
CA PHE A 87 31.92 -15.99 -8.44
C PHE A 87 31.18 -16.61 -9.64
N ASN A 88 30.93 -17.91 -9.60
CA ASN A 88 30.19 -18.59 -10.67
C ASN A 88 28.80 -19.00 -10.18
N VAL A 89 27.81 -18.79 -11.02
CA VAL A 89 26.41 -19.18 -10.83
C VAL A 89 26.07 -20.26 -11.85
N THR A 90 25.35 -21.28 -11.38
CA THR A 90 24.74 -22.30 -12.24
C THR A 90 23.24 -22.33 -11.98
N GLY A 91 22.43 -22.34 -13.04
CA GLY A 91 20.98 -22.25 -12.92
C GLY A 91 20.54 -20.85 -12.47
N ALA A 92 21.04 -19.79 -13.12
CA ALA A 92 20.75 -18.41 -12.70
C ALA A 92 19.24 -18.11 -12.59
N GLU A 93 18.43 -18.69 -13.48
CA GLU A 93 16.96 -18.57 -13.46
C GLU A 93 16.28 -19.36 -12.33
N ASP A 94 17.00 -20.25 -11.64
CA ASP A 94 16.47 -21.07 -10.54
C ASP A 94 16.58 -20.35 -9.17
N TYR A 95 17.26 -19.20 -9.10
CA TYR A 95 17.35 -18.41 -7.88
C TYR A 95 16.12 -17.53 -7.72
N THR A 96 15.41 -17.68 -6.61
CA THR A 96 14.15 -16.97 -6.34
C THR A 96 14.31 -15.77 -5.41
N SER A 97 15.41 -15.71 -4.66
CA SER A 97 15.78 -14.53 -3.86
C SER A 97 17.29 -14.48 -3.63
N LEU A 98 17.80 -13.26 -3.43
CA LEU A 98 19.16 -13.00 -2.99
C LEU A 98 19.13 -12.05 -1.81
N THR A 99 19.93 -12.35 -0.79
CA THR A 99 20.13 -11.48 0.37
C THR A 99 21.61 -11.14 0.47
N LEU A 100 21.91 -9.85 0.35
CA LEU A 100 23.24 -9.30 0.53
C LEU A 100 23.39 -8.82 1.96
N ARG A 101 24.48 -9.21 2.62
CA ARG A 101 24.81 -8.77 3.97
C ARG A 101 26.12 -8.01 3.90
N LEU A 102 26.10 -6.71 4.22
CA LEU A 102 27.27 -5.83 4.12
C LEU A 102 27.70 -5.32 5.50
N LEU A 103 28.96 -5.55 5.83
CA LEU A 103 29.67 -4.85 6.89
C LEU A 103 30.54 -3.78 6.22
N ARG A 104 30.37 -2.53 6.67
CA ARG A 104 31.06 -1.35 6.15
C ARG A 104 31.52 -0.46 7.32
N ASP A 105 32.44 0.45 7.04
CA ASP A 105 32.76 1.55 7.94
C ASP A 105 31.84 2.75 7.68
N ASP A 106 32.23 3.77 6.91
CA ASP A 106 31.41 4.97 6.73
C ASP A 106 30.30 4.80 5.67
N GLY A 107 30.62 4.78 4.38
CA GLY A 107 29.65 4.68 3.29
C GLY A 107 30.03 3.62 2.28
N ALA A 108 29.05 3.10 1.54
CA ALA A 108 29.31 2.10 0.52
C ALA A 108 28.36 2.19 -0.68
N VAL A 109 28.88 1.82 -1.85
CA VAL A 109 28.10 1.52 -3.05
C VAL A 109 28.48 0.13 -3.56
N VAL A 110 27.48 -0.71 -3.81
CA VAL A 110 27.65 -2.09 -4.26
C VAL A 110 27.03 -2.28 -5.63
N TYR A 111 27.76 -2.97 -6.51
CA TYR A 111 27.35 -3.32 -7.85
C TYR A 111 27.33 -4.84 -8.04
N LEU A 112 26.29 -5.36 -8.69
CA LEU A 112 26.24 -6.72 -9.19
C LEU A 112 26.19 -6.67 -10.72
N ASN A 113 27.20 -7.24 -11.38
CA ASN A 113 27.34 -7.25 -12.83
C ASN A 113 27.20 -5.85 -13.47
N GLY A 114 27.72 -4.82 -12.79
CA GLY A 114 27.69 -3.43 -13.26
C GLY A 114 26.44 -2.63 -12.89
N VAL A 115 25.40 -3.27 -12.36
CA VAL A 115 24.18 -2.61 -11.87
C VAL A 115 24.37 -2.25 -10.41
N GLU A 116 24.12 -1.00 -10.03
CA GLU A 116 24.12 -0.56 -8.63
C GLU A 116 22.94 -1.21 -7.90
N ILE A 117 23.23 -1.97 -6.83
CA ILE A 117 22.23 -2.73 -6.07
C ILE A 117 22.07 -2.25 -4.63
N VAL A 118 23.10 -1.63 -4.06
CA VAL A 118 23.05 -1.07 -2.70
C VAL A 118 23.82 0.25 -2.68
N ARG A 119 23.22 1.26 -2.05
CA ARG A 119 23.87 2.52 -1.70
C ARG A 119 23.52 2.82 -0.25
N THR A 120 24.51 2.90 0.62
CA THR A 120 24.30 3.11 2.07
C THR A 120 25.22 4.19 2.60
N ASN A 121 24.67 5.10 3.40
CA ASN A 121 25.33 6.29 3.94
C ASN A 121 26.10 7.13 2.89
N MET A 122 25.58 7.19 1.65
CA MET A 122 26.15 7.97 0.54
C MET A 122 25.14 9.00 0.02
N PRO A 123 25.57 10.14 -0.53
CA PRO A 123 24.66 11.13 -1.10
C PRO A 123 23.91 10.60 -2.33
N SER A 124 22.80 11.24 -2.69
CA SER A 124 22.14 11.02 -3.96
C SER A 124 22.97 11.58 -5.14
N GLY A 125 22.65 11.19 -6.37
CA GLY A 125 23.36 11.65 -7.57
C GLY A 125 24.60 10.83 -7.93
N THR A 126 25.49 11.43 -8.72
CA THR A 126 26.69 10.76 -9.26
C THR A 126 27.76 10.61 -8.19
N ILE A 127 28.17 9.37 -7.92
CA ILE A 127 29.27 9.06 -7.00
C ILE A 127 30.61 9.05 -7.76
N THR A 128 31.61 9.68 -7.15
CA THR A 128 32.98 9.76 -7.66
C THR A 128 33.95 9.30 -6.57
N SER A 129 35.20 9.03 -6.91
CA SER A 129 36.25 8.59 -5.96
C SER A 129 36.59 9.61 -4.86
N THR A 130 36.02 10.82 -4.92
CA THR A 130 36.18 11.88 -3.93
C THR A 130 34.88 12.22 -3.22
N THR A 131 33.77 11.58 -3.58
CA THR A 131 32.49 11.76 -2.90
C THR A 131 32.59 11.14 -1.52
N THR A 132 32.29 11.90 -0.47
CA THR A 132 32.33 11.41 0.91
C THR A 132 31.03 10.72 1.30
N ALA A 133 31.08 9.87 2.33
CA ALA A 133 29.89 9.42 3.02
C ALA A 133 29.14 10.60 3.66
N ASN A 134 27.83 10.45 3.88
CA ASN A 134 26.99 11.50 4.48
C ASN A 134 27.34 11.77 5.95
N SER A 135 27.80 10.74 6.67
CA SER A 135 28.17 10.81 8.07
C SER A 135 29.26 9.80 8.42
N ALA A 136 30.03 10.06 9.48
CA ALA A 136 30.95 9.08 10.02
C ALA A 136 30.17 8.05 10.87
N VAL A 137 30.53 6.77 10.79
CA VAL A 137 29.97 5.69 11.59
C VAL A 137 30.96 5.27 12.67
N GLY A 138 30.44 4.71 13.76
CA GLY A 138 31.23 4.46 14.96
C GLY A 138 30.53 3.50 15.92
N GLY A 139 31.30 2.71 16.66
CA GLY A 139 30.79 1.83 17.71
C GLY A 139 30.17 0.54 17.16
N GLY A 140 29.07 0.07 17.74
CA GLY A 140 28.52 -1.27 17.41
C GLY A 140 28.00 -1.44 15.98
N GLU A 141 27.82 -0.34 15.23
CA GLU A 141 27.41 -0.37 13.82
C GLU A 141 28.55 -0.77 12.87
N GLU A 142 29.82 -0.59 13.27
CA GLU A 142 31.00 -0.98 12.48
C GLU A 142 31.23 -2.50 12.49
N ASP A 143 30.68 -3.20 13.50
CA ASP A 143 30.78 -4.66 13.68
C ASP A 143 29.54 -5.42 13.15
N GLN A 144 28.56 -4.72 12.58
CA GLN A 144 27.27 -5.29 12.19
C GLN A 144 27.14 -5.48 10.68
N PHE A 145 26.63 -6.65 10.28
CA PHE A 145 26.13 -6.86 8.93
C PHE A 145 24.73 -6.24 8.76
N PHE A 146 24.59 -5.38 7.76
CA PHE A 146 23.32 -4.84 7.29
C PHE A 146 22.80 -5.66 6.12
N GLU A 147 21.52 -6.02 6.14
CA GLU A 147 20.92 -6.89 5.12
C GLU A 147 20.16 -6.08 4.06
N TYR A 148 20.28 -6.51 2.80
CA TYR A 148 19.66 -5.89 1.64
C TYR A 148 19.13 -6.98 0.71
N ASP A 149 17.89 -6.82 0.24
CA ASP A 149 17.33 -7.68 -0.79
C ASP A 149 17.89 -7.30 -2.16
N VAL A 150 18.30 -8.30 -2.95
CA VAL A 150 18.88 -8.10 -4.28
C VAL A 150 18.02 -8.83 -5.32
N PRO A 151 17.66 -8.18 -6.45
CA PRO A 151 16.91 -8.84 -7.51
C PRO A 151 17.68 -10.03 -8.12
N PRO A 152 17.16 -11.27 -8.08
CA PRO A 152 17.87 -12.45 -8.57
C PRO A 152 18.09 -12.46 -10.08
N ASN A 153 17.25 -11.75 -10.83
CA ASN A 153 17.36 -11.59 -12.29
C ASN A 153 18.62 -10.82 -12.74
N LEU A 154 19.37 -10.23 -11.81
CA LEU A 154 20.68 -9.62 -12.08
C LEU A 154 21.81 -10.66 -12.18
N LEU A 155 21.59 -11.89 -11.72
CA LEU A 155 22.54 -12.99 -11.94
C LEU A 155 22.52 -13.42 -13.40
N VAL A 156 23.70 -13.73 -13.91
CA VAL A 156 23.86 -14.35 -15.23
C VAL A 156 24.39 -15.77 -15.09
N GLU A 157 24.03 -16.66 -16.02
CA GLU A 157 24.59 -18.00 -16.04
C GLU A 157 26.13 -17.94 -16.24
N GLY A 158 26.88 -18.62 -15.38
CA GLY A 158 28.34 -18.59 -15.39
C GLY A 158 28.93 -17.49 -14.51
N ALA A 159 29.88 -16.72 -15.06
CA ALA A 159 30.69 -15.79 -14.28
C ALA A 159 29.92 -14.51 -13.91
N ASN A 160 29.90 -14.20 -12.63
CA ASN A 160 29.31 -12.99 -12.05
C ASN A 160 30.38 -12.21 -11.28
N VAL A 161 30.19 -10.90 -11.16
CA VAL A 161 31.06 -10.02 -10.39
C VAL A 161 30.22 -9.18 -9.44
N ILE A 162 30.60 -9.21 -8.16
CA ILE A 162 30.14 -8.23 -7.18
C ILE A 162 31.30 -7.27 -6.88
N ALA A 163 31.01 -5.99 -6.91
CA ALA A 163 32.00 -4.91 -6.81
C ALA A 163 31.52 -3.89 -5.80
N VAL A 164 32.43 -3.38 -4.97
CA VAL A 164 32.11 -2.49 -3.86
C VAL A 164 33.09 -1.32 -3.85
N GLU A 165 32.59 -0.13 -3.62
CA GLU A 165 33.38 1.03 -3.22
C GLU A 165 32.98 1.44 -1.81
N ILE A 166 33.97 1.52 -0.92
CA ILE A 166 33.80 2.05 0.44
C ILE A 166 34.30 3.48 0.46
N HIS A 167 33.50 4.39 1.00
CA HIS A 167 33.75 5.82 1.05
C HIS A 167 33.81 6.30 2.48
N GLN A 168 34.89 6.99 2.82
CA GLN A 168 35.06 7.63 4.12
C GLN A 168 34.31 8.97 4.17
N ALA A 169 33.80 9.35 5.35
CA ALA A 169 33.15 10.63 5.58
C ALA A 169 34.15 11.80 5.55
N ASN A 170 35.44 11.51 5.76
CA ASN A 170 36.53 12.48 5.66
C ASN A 170 37.88 11.79 5.35
N ASP A 171 38.86 12.56 4.89
CA ASP A 171 40.20 12.10 4.52
C ASP A 171 41.14 11.87 5.72
N THR A 172 40.66 12.12 6.95
CA THR A 172 41.41 11.89 8.19
C THR A 172 40.94 10.67 8.98
N SER A 173 40.03 9.85 8.41
CA SER A 173 39.48 8.68 9.08
C SER A 173 40.56 7.78 9.67
N SER A 174 40.32 7.26 10.87
CA SER A 174 41.23 6.35 11.57
C SER A 174 41.29 4.98 10.91
N ASP A 175 40.18 4.57 10.30
CA ASP A 175 39.83 3.19 10.01
C ASP A 175 39.26 3.01 8.59
N ILE A 176 39.05 1.74 8.25
CA ILE A 176 38.11 1.26 7.24
C ILE A 176 37.86 -0.22 7.55
N SER A 177 36.61 -0.67 7.42
CA SER A 177 36.21 -2.06 7.60
C SER A 177 35.25 -2.48 6.49
N PHE A 178 35.47 -3.66 5.92
CA PHE A 178 34.66 -4.22 4.82
C PHE A 178 34.57 -5.75 4.87
N ASP A 179 33.35 -6.27 4.96
CA ASP A 179 33.01 -7.66 4.65
C ASP A 179 31.64 -7.74 3.94
N LEU A 180 31.42 -8.78 3.15
CA LEU A 180 30.18 -8.97 2.40
C LEU A 180 29.84 -10.44 2.21
N GLU A 181 28.59 -10.79 2.50
CA GLU A 181 27.96 -12.06 2.15
C GLU A 181 26.88 -11.85 1.07
N LEU A 182 26.72 -12.82 0.19
CA LEU A 182 25.61 -12.91 -0.75
C LEU A 182 25.03 -14.31 -0.67
N ASP A 183 23.90 -14.43 0.00
CA ASP A 183 23.14 -15.66 0.12
C ASP A 183 22.04 -15.71 -0.93
N ALA A 184 21.73 -16.90 -1.41
CA ALA A 184 20.74 -17.12 -2.44
C ALA A 184 19.81 -18.28 -2.08
N VAL A 185 18.55 -18.16 -2.47
CA VAL A 185 17.59 -19.25 -2.38
C VAL A 185 17.37 -19.82 -3.77
N VAL A 186 17.64 -21.12 -3.94
CA VAL A 186 17.24 -21.86 -5.15
C VAL A 186 15.83 -22.38 -4.95
N GLY A 187 14.91 -21.99 -5.82
CA GLY A 187 13.55 -22.51 -5.90
C GLY A 187 13.36 -23.30 -7.18
N ALA A 188 13.05 -24.60 -7.09
CA ALA A 188 12.59 -25.33 -8.28
C ALA A 188 11.30 -24.68 -8.82
N PRO A 189 11.15 -24.50 -10.15
CA PRO A 189 9.91 -24.00 -10.71
C PRO A 189 8.73 -24.90 -10.30
N VAL A 190 7.72 -24.31 -9.68
CA VAL A 190 6.47 -25.03 -9.33
C VAL A 190 5.57 -25.00 -10.55
N THR A 191 5.30 -26.17 -11.13
CA THR A 191 4.30 -26.31 -12.19
C THR A 191 2.91 -26.50 -11.59
N PHE A 192 1.96 -25.66 -11.98
CA PHE A 192 0.55 -25.75 -11.58
C PHE A 192 -0.27 -26.46 -12.66
N SER A 193 -1.27 -27.24 -12.27
CA SER A 193 -2.20 -27.92 -13.19
C SER A 193 -3.60 -27.96 -12.60
N GLY A 194 -4.64 -27.78 -13.42
CA GLY A 194 -6.05 -27.84 -13.02
C GLY A 194 -6.70 -26.49 -12.76
N ILE A 195 -6.06 -25.38 -13.20
CA ILE A 195 -6.68 -24.05 -13.20
C ILE A 195 -7.39 -24.00 -14.54
N ASP A 196 -8.72 -23.90 -14.48
CA ASP A 196 -9.51 -23.74 -15.70
C ASP A 196 -9.31 -22.30 -16.17
N LEU A 197 -8.66 -22.16 -17.33
CA LEU A 197 -8.47 -20.87 -17.98
C LEU A 197 -9.61 -20.66 -18.97
N ASN A 198 -10.20 -19.47 -18.94
CA ASN A 198 -11.08 -19.00 -19.98
C ASN A 198 -10.26 -18.60 -21.20
N GLU A 199 -10.83 -18.74 -22.39
CA GLU A 199 -10.21 -18.20 -23.60
C GLU A 199 -10.04 -16.68 -23.47
N GLY A 200 -8.86 -16.16 -23.81
CA GLY A 200 -8.52 -14.75 -23.60
C GLY A 200 -7.55 -14.53 -22.43
N VAL A 201 -7.58 -13.33 -21.84
CA VAL A 201 -6.69 -12.96 -20.73
C VAL A 201 -7.36 -13.36 -19.43
N ASN A 202 -6.63 -14.11 -18.61
CA ASN A 202 -7.06 -14.57 -17.30
C ASN A 202 -6.19 -13.89 -16.25
N ARG A 203 -6.79 -13.12 -15.36
CA ARG A 203 -6.11 -12.57 -14.19
C ARG A 203 -6.07 -13.64 -13.11
N LEU A 204 -4.90 -14.23 -12.88
CA LEU A 204 -4.73 -15.28 -11.88
C LEU A 204 -4.28 -14.67 -10.56
N GLY A 205 -5.05 -14.91 -9.50
CA GLY A 205 -4.63 -14.56 -8.15
C GLY A 205 -3.51 -15.50 -7.71
N VAL A 206 -2.37 -14.96 -7.30
CA VAL A 206 -1.24 -15.72 -6.77
C VAL A 206 -1.07 -15.35 -5.31
N GLU A 207 -1.35 -16.32 -4.46
CA GLU A 207 -1.33 -16.17 -3.03
C GLU A 207 -0.24 -17.08 -2.45
N ALA A 208 0.68 -16.48 -1.71
CA ALA A 208 1.71 -17.20 -0.98
C ALA A 208 1.20 -17.50 0.43
N PHE A 209 1.35 -18.74 0.90
CA PHE A 209 0.98 -19.13 2.25
C PHE A 209 2.17 -19.69 3.01
N ASP A 210 2.17 -19.50 4.33
CA ASP A 210 3.14 -20.16 5.20
C ASP A 210 2.87 -21.68 5.33
N ALA A 211 3.58 -22.36 6.23
CA ALA A 211 3.40 -23.80 6.48
C ALA A 211 2.03 -24.15 7.09
N GLN A 212 1.24 -23.14 7.43
CA GLN A 212 -0.01 -23.20 8.17
C GLN A 212 -1.22 -22.86 7.31
N GLY A 213 -0.99 -22.35 6.10
CA GLY A 213 -2.06 -21.88 5.23
C GLY A 213 -2.48 -20.44 5.53
N LYS A 214 -1.65 -19.63 6.21
CA LYS A 214 -1.84 -18.19 6.36
C LYS A 214 -1.29 -17.46 5.14
N LEU A 215 -2.09 -16.57 4.54
CA LEU A 215 -1.63 -15.71 3.45
C LEU A 215 -0.47 -14.84 3.95
N LEU A 216 0.66 -14.90 3.25
CA LEU A 216 1.86 -14.10 3.49
C LEU A 216 1.91 -12.90 2.55
N ASP A 217 1.50 -13.13 1.30
CA ASP A 217 1.52 -12.15 0.23
C ASP A 217 0.53 -12.57 -0.85
N SER A 218 0.02 -11.62 -1.60
CA SER A 218 -0.86 -11.85 -2.74
C SER A 218 -0.51 -10.91 -3.87
N THR A 219 -0.46 -11.45 -5.08
CA THR A 219 -0.29 -10.69 -6.31
C THR A 219 -1.20 -11.26 -7.40
N HIS A 220 -1.19 -10.67 -8.58
CA HIS A 220 -1.90 -11.18 -9.73
C HIS A 220 -0.94 -11.39 -10.91
N VAL A 221 -1.22 -12.40 -11.71
CA VAL A 221 -0.51 -12.65 -12.98
C VAL A 221 -1.54 -12.80 -14.08
N ASP A 222 -1.45 -11.94 -15.09
CA ASP A 222 -2.26 -12.07 -16.29
C ASP A 222 -1.69 -13.16 -17.20
N VAL A 223 -2.52 -14.16 -17.53
CA VAL A 223 -2.17 -15.26 -18.43
C VAL A 223 -3.09 -15.24 -19.65
N TRP A 224 -2.51 -15.08 -20.83
CA TRP A 224 -3.25 -15.28 -22.07
C TRP A 224 -3.37 -16.77 -22.40
N TYR A 225 -4.60 -17.23 -22.55
CA TYR A 225 -4.96 -18.59 -22.94
C TYR A 225 -5.68 -18.60 -24.28
N ASP A 226 -5.25 -19.50 -25.18
CA ASP A 226 -5.63 -19.48 -26.61
C ASP A 226 -5.82 -20.89 -27.21
N ALA A 227 -6.75 -21.66 -26.67
CA ALA A 227 -7.02 -23.05 -27.08
C ALA A 227 -8.37 -23.26 -27.78
N GLY A 228 -9.19 -22.22 -27.89
CA GLY A 228 -10.62 -22.30 -28.20
C GLY A 228 -11.08 -21.30 -29.27
N PRO A 229 -12.38 -21.29 -29.57
CA PRO A 229 -12.94 -20.41 -30.58
C PRO A 229 -13.01 -18.96 -30.08
N GLU A 230 -12.79 -18.02 -30.98
CA GLU A 230 -12.98 -16.58 -30.75
C GLU A 230 -14.24 -16.08 -31.48
N THR A 231 -14.85 -15.01 -30.96
CA THR A 231 -15.95 -14.32 -31.66
C THR A 231 -15.40 -13.19 -32.50
N VAL A 232 -15.34 -13.39 -33.81
CA VAL A 232 -14.92 -12.35 -34.77
C VAL A 232 -15.99 -11.27 -34.89
N VAL A 233 -15.61 -10.03 -34.56
CA VAL A 233 -16.39 -8.81 -34.76
C VAL A 233 -15.84 -8.09 -35.98
N ALA A 234 -16.58 -8.14 -37.09
CA ALA A 234 -16.09 -7.61 -38.36
C ALA A 234 -15.88 -6.08 -38.39
N GLY A 235 -16.36 -5.35 -37.37
CA GLY A 235 -16.41 -3.88 -37.32
C GLY A 235 -17.66 -3.30 -37.97
N GLY A 236 -17.61 -2.02 -38.32
CA GLY A 236 -18.69 -1.26 -38.92
C GLY A 236 -19.56 -0.50 -37.91
N VAL A 237 -20.71 0.01 -38.38
CA VAL A 237 -21.60 0.85 -37.57
C VAL A 237 -22.71 0.01 -36.94
N VAL A 238 -22.79 0.06 -35.61
CA VAL A 238 -23.84 -0.56 -34.78
C VAL A 238 -24.82 0.52 -34.33
N THR A 239 -26.12 0.26 -34.52
CA THR A 239 -27.22 1.19 -34.18
C THR A 239 -28.26 0.57 -33.23
N SER A 240 -27.98 -0.61 -32.70
CA SER A 240 -28.82 -1.36 -31.77
C SER A 240 -27.97 -1.89 -30.62
N ASP A 241 -28.60 -2.29 -29.53
CA ASP A 241 -27.87 -2.80 -28.36
C ASP A 241 -27.03 -4.04 -28.71
N LEU A 242 -25.83 -4.10 -28.12
CA LEU A 242 -24.88 -5.19 -28.21
C LEU A 242 -24.44 -5.56 -26.79
N HIS A 243 -24.38 -6.85 -26.49
CA HIS A 243 -23.99 -7.35 -25.17
C HIS A 243 -22.88 -8.38 -25.32
N TRP A 244 -21.72 -8.08 -24.72
CA TRP A 244 -20.56 -8.96 -24.68
C TRP A 244 -20.45 -9.60 -23.31
N THR A 245 -20.30 -10.93 -23.31
CA THR A 245 -20.31 -11.79 -22.12
C THR A 245 -19.06 -12.66 -22.14
N VAL A 246 -18.57 -13.11 -20.98
CA VAL A 246 -17.37 -13.98 -20.90
C VAL A 246 -17.54 -15.23 -21.76
N ALA A 247 -18.72 -15.86 -21.72
CA ALA A 247 -19.01 -17.07 -22.51
C ALA A 247 -19.04 -16.85 -24.03
N GLY A 248 -19.18 -15.60 -24.49
CA GLY A 248 -19.11 -15.24 -25.90
C GLY A 248 -17.73 -14.75 -26.34
N GLY A 249 -16.83 -14.46 -25.41
CA GLY A 249 -15.46 -14.02 -25.67
C GLY A 249 -14.45 -15.17 -25.85
N PRO A 250 -13.19 -14.85 -26.19
CA PRO A 250 -12.69 -13.50 -26.44
C PRO A 250 -13.25 -12.97 -27.76
N TYR A 251 -13.52 -11.67 -27.79
CA TYR A 251 -13.99 -11.00 -29.00
C TYR A 251 -12.80 -10.48 -29.80
N VAL A 252 -12.79 -10.64 -31.12
CA VAL A 252 -11.72 -10.11 -31.97
C VAL A 252 -12.29 -9.11 -32.96
N VAL A 253 -12.01 -7.83 -32.74
CA VAL A 253 -12.47 -6.73 -33.58
C VAL A 253 -11.48 -6.51 -34.72
N THR A 254 -11.92 -6.78 -35.95
CA THR A 254 -11.02 -6.84 -37.11
C THR A 254 -10.97 -5.57 -37.95
N SER A 255 -11.94 -4.67 -37.78
CA SER A 255 -11.96 -3.32 -38.37
C SER A 255 -12.74 -2.37 -37.45
N ASP A 256 -12.61 -1.06 -37.64
CA ASP A 256 -13.18 -0.04 -36.74
C ASP A 256 -14.63 -0.34 -36.39
N LEU A 257 -14.93 -0.35 -35.09
CA LEU A 257 -16.26 -0.62 -34.57
C LEU A 257 -16.86 0.69 -34.06
N THR A 258 -17.91 1.16 -34.71
CA THR A 258 -18.62 2.39 -34.31
C THR A 258 -19.96 2.05 -33.68
N ILE A 259 -20.13 2.35 -32.40
CA ILE A 259 -21.44 2.36 -31.73
C ILE A 259 -22.05 3.74 -31.95
N ALA A 260 -22.94 3.87 -32.94
CA ALA A 260 -23.58 5.13 -33.32
C ALA A 260 -25.03 5.26 -32.80
N GLY A 261 -25.59 4.16 -32.30
CA GLY A 261 -26.89 4.10 -31.63
C GLY A 261 -27.04 2.78 -30.85
N GLY A 262 -27.86 2.79 -29.81
CA GLY A 262 -27.93 1.68 -28.85
C GLY A 262 -26.76 1.67 -27.86
N THR A 263 -26.73 0.67 -26.99
CA THR A 263 -25.71 0.49 -25.94
C THR A 263 -24.84 -0.74 -26.20
N LEU A 264 -23.53 -0.58 -26.20
CA LEU A 264 -22.58 -1.69 -26.01
C LEU A 264 -22.42 -1.93 -24.52
N THR A 265 -22.89 -3.07 -24.03
CA THR A 265 -22.70 -3.54 -22.65
C THR A 265 -21.62 -4.62 -22.64
N ILE A 266 -20.65 -4.51 -21.73
CA ILE A 266 -19.56 -5.48 -21.57
C ILE A 266 -19.57 -5.95 -20.11
N ASP A 267 -19.76 -7.26 -19.91
CA ASP A 267 -19.78 -7.88 -18.58
C ASP A 267 -18.36 -7.95 -17.96
N PRO A 268 -18.23 -8.03 -16.61
CA PRO A 268 -16.97 -8.30 -15.94
C PRO A 268 -16.21 -9.51 -16.52
N GLY A 269 -14.88 -9.43 -16.52
CA GLY A 269 -13.98 -10.50 -16.99
C GLY A 269 -13.91 -10.69 -18.51
N VAL A 270 -14.64 -9.92 -19.31
CA VAL A 270 -14.62 -10.05 -20.78
C VAL A 270 -13.27 -9.60 -21.35
N THR A 271 -12.68 -10.42 -22.22
CA THR A 271 -11.52 -10.05 -23.05
C THR A 271 -11.96 -9.68 -24.47
N VAL A 272 -11.46 -8.55 -24.96
CA VAL A 272 -11.62 -8.06 -26.34
C VAL A 272 -10.25 -7.74 -26.92
N PHE A 273 -9.94 -8.35 -28.04
CA PHE A 273 -8.75 -8.11 -28.83
C PHE A 273 -9.06 -7.26 -30.06
N PHE A 274 -8.23 -6.25 -30.30
CA PHE A 274 -8.33 -5.39 -31.47
C PHE A 274 -7.16 -5.64 -32.41
N ASN A 275 -7.43 -5.78 -33.71
CA ASN A 275 -6.37 -5.84 -34.70
C ASN A 275 -5.57 -4.52 -34.75
N PRO A 276 -4.33 -4.52 -35.27
CA PRO A 276 -3.53 -3.31 -35.32
C PRO A 276 -4.24 -2.15 -36.03
N ASN A 277 -4.18 -0.96 -35.42
CA ASN A 277 -4.84 0.27 -35.88
C ASN A 277 -6.38 0.25 -35.92
N VAL A 278 -7.03 -0.71 -35.27
CA VAL A 278 -8.50 -0.73 -35.16
C VAL A 278 -8.95 0.15 -33.99
N ASP A 279 -9.98 0.97 -34.23
CA ASP A 279 -10.58 1.88 -33.25
C ASP A 279 -11.92 1.36 -32.71
N LEU A 280 -12.18 1.59 -31.41
CA LEU A 280 -13.51 1.48 -30.80
C LEU A 280 -14.11 2.89 -30.65
N ILE A 281 -15.08 3.19 -31.51
CA ILE A 281 -15.68 4.53 -31.62
C ILE A 281 -17.09 4.51 -31.02
N ILE A 282 -17.37 5.36 -30.02
CA ILE A 282 -18.73 5.65 -29.56
C ILE A 282 -19.11 7.02 -30.08
N SER A 283 -20.20 7.13 -30.84
CA SER A 283 -20.56 8.39 -31.50
C SER A 283 -22.05 8.72 -31.45
N GLY A 284 -22.36 10.02 -31.48
CA GLY A 284 -23.74 10.52 -31.58
C GLY A 284 -24.64 9.99 -30.47
N ALA A 285 -25.61 9.13 -30.81
CA ALA A 285 -26.55 8.55 -29.85
C ALA A 285 -26.08 7.20 -29.27
N GLY A 286 -24.88 6.73 -29.62
CA GLY A 286 -24.29 5.52 -29.08
C GLY A 286 -23.88 5.68 -27.61
N ARG A 287 -23.82 4.54 -26.91
CA ARG A 287 -23.40 4.45 -25.51
C ARG A 287 -22.55 3.21 -25.26
N ILE A 288 -21.58 3.30 -24.36
CA ILE A 288 -20.87 2.13 -23.80
C ILE A 288 -21.06 2.03 -22.28
N VAL A 289 -21.25 0.81 -21.79
CA VAL A 289 -21.25 0.46 -20.37
C VAL A 289 -20.34 -0.76 -20.21
N ALA A 290 -19.10 -0.51 -19.80
CA ALA A 290 -18.11 -1.53 -19.48
C ALA A 290 -17.81 -1.44 -17.98
N GLU A 291 -18.53 -2.22 -17.17
CA GLU A 291 -18.46 -2.17 -15.71
C GLU A 291 -17.98 -3.54 -15.18
N GLY A 292 -16.66 -3.68 -15.02
CA GLY A 292 -16.01 -4.82 -14.39
C GLY A 292 -16.03 -4.77 -12.86
N THR A 293 -15.24 -5.63 -12.23
CA THR A 293 -15.02 -5.65 -10.76
C THR A 293 -13.53 -5.75 -10.46
N ALA A 294 -13.11 -5.54 -9.20
CA ALA A 294 -11.70 -5.62 -8.78
C ALA A 294 -11.05 -6.98 -9.10
N ASP A 295 -11.82 -8.07 -9.08
CA ASP A 295 -11.32 -9.42 -9.38
C ASP A 295 -11.52 -9.80 -10.85
N GLU A 296 -12.50 -9.20 -11.54
CA GLU A 296 -12.89 -9.52 -12.91
C GLU A 296 -12.82 -8.27 -13.80
N HIS A 297 -11.60 -7.77 -14.01
CA HIS A 297 -11.35 -6.65 -14.93
C HIS A 297 -11.79 -7.00 -16.35
N ILE A 298 -12.35 -6.01 -17.06
CA ILE A 298 -12.58 -6.09 -18.50
C ILE A 298 -11.26 -5.77 -19.21
N ARG A 299 -10.82 -6.63 -20.13
CA ARG A 299 -9.56 -6.43 -20.87
C ARG A 299 -9.82 -6.00 -22.30
N LEU A 300 -9.46 -4.77 -22.65
CA LEU A 300 -9.40 -4.29 -24.04
C LEU A 300 -7.93 -4.20 -24.46
N SER A 301 -7.48 -5.08 -25.35
CA SER A 301 -6.05 -5.23 -25.67
C SER A 301 -5.79 -5.38 -27.17
N HIS A 302 -4.52 -5.17 -27.57
CA HIS A 302 -4.03 -5.58 -28.88
C HIS A 302 -4.27 -7.08 -29.15
N ASN A 303 -4.42 -7.46 -30.42
CA ASN A 303 -4.54 -8.86 -30.80
C ASN A 303 -3.15 -9.56 -30.79
N PRO A 304 -2.86 -10.40 -29.77
CA PRO A 304 -1.53 -11.01 -29.64
C PRO A 304 -1.22 -12.03 -30.75
N ARG A 305 -2.22 -12.57 -31.45
CA ARG A 305 -2.02 -13.48 -32.61
C ARG A 305 -1.43 -12.77 -33.83
N LEU A 306 -1.55 -11.45 -33.90
CA LEU A 306 -1.01 -10.63 -35.00
C LEU A 306 0.34 -9.99 -34.65
N GLY A 307 0.93 -10.37 -33.50
CA GLY A 307 2.20 -9.86 -33.02
C GLY A 307 2.04 -8.61 -32.15
N THR A 308 3.05 -7.75 -32.16
CA THR A 308 3.15 -6.60 -31.23
C THR A 308 2.58 -5.31 -31.81
N GLY A 309 1.60 -5.36 -32.71
CA GLY A 309 0.99 -4.15 -33.25
C GLY A 309 -0.05 -3.58 -32.28
N ASN A 310 0.05 -2.30 -31.96
CA ASN A 310 -0.92 -1.61 -31.09
C ASN A 310 -2.24 -1.39 -31.84
N TRP A 311 -3.37 -1.39 -31.11
CA TRP A 311 -4.66 -0.95 -31.64
C TRP A 311 -4.81 0.56 -31.47
N ALA A 312 -5.82 1.17 -32.10
CA ALA A 312 -5.90 2.62 -32.17
C ALA A 312 -6.23 3.27 -30.82
N GLY A 313 -6.98 2.58 -29.96
CA GLY A 313 -7.52 3.12 -28.72
C GLY A 313 -9.03 3.28 -28.77
N VAL A 314 -9.56 4.13 -27.90
CA VAL A 314 -11.00 4.42 -27.80
C VAL A 314 -11.28 5.86 -28.24
N THR A 315 -12.33 6.05 -29.04
CA THR A 315 -12.79 7.38 -29.47
C THR A 315 -14.23 7.64 -29.01
N LEU A 316 -14.46 8.71 -28.23
CA LEU A 316 -15.79 9.23 -27.91
C LEU A 316 -16.06 10.49 -28.70
N LEU A 317 -16.93 10.40 -29.72
CA LEU A 317 -17.14 11.46 -30.70
C LEU A 317 -18.59 11.98 -30.70
N ASN A 318 -18.80 13.20 -30.19
CA ASN A 318 -20.10 13.86 -30.12
C ASN A 318 -21.18 13.00 -29.43
N THR A 319 -20.79 12.20 -28.42
CA THR A 319 -21.73 11.40 -27.63
C THR A 319 -21.97 12.03 -26.27
N ALA A 320 -23.20 12.50 -26.06
CA ALA A 320 -23.65 13.02 -24.76
C ALA A 320 -24.23 11.91 -23.85
N SER A 321 -24.16 10.66 -24.30
CA SER A 321 -24.61 9.50 -23.52
C SER A 321 -23.77 9.33 -22.25
N ASP A 322 -24.33 8.60 -21.29
CA ASP A 322 -23.63 8.25 -20.06
C ASP A 322 -22.70 7.04 -20.29
N ASN A 323 -21.53 7.31 -20.88
CA ASN A 323 -20.51 6.30 -21.18
C ASN A 323 -19.68 5.98 -19.93
N ARG A 324 -19.46 4.69 -19.65
CA ARG A 324 -18.82 4.26 -18.41
C ARG A 324 -17.79 3.16 -18.63
N PHE A 325 -16.66 3.31 -17.96
CA PHE A 325 -15.58 2.34 -17.86
C PHE A 325 -15.25 2.18 -16.38
N THR A 326 -15.47 1.00 -15.82
CA THR A 326 -15.14 0.69 -14.42
C THR A 326 -14.39 -0.63 -14.34
N TYR A 327 -13.24 -0.69 -13.65
CA TYR A 327 -12.35 -1.87 -13.63
C TYR A 327 -12.05 -2.39 -15.04
N VAL A 328 -11.50 -1.51 -15.87
CA VAL A 328 -11.15 -1.79 -17.27
C VAL A 328 -9.66 -1.58 -17.48
N ASP A 329 -9.01 -2.55 -18.11
CA ASP A 329 -7.63 -2.47 -18.53
C ASP A 329 -7.57 -2.14 -20.04
N LEU A 330 -6.99 -0.99 -20.37
CA LEU A 330 -6.75 -0.51 -21.72
C LEU A 330 -5.29 -0.75 -22.10
N GLN A 331 -5.03 -1.91 -22.72
CA GLN A 331 -3.65 -2.34 -22.99
C GLN A 331 -3.24 -2.09 -24.44
N ARG A 332 -2.10 -1.42 -24.66
CA ARG A 332 -1.47 -1.21 -25.99
C ARG A 332 -2.40 -0.60 -27.05
N GLY A 333 -3.27 0.32 -26.62
CA GLY A 333 -4.27 0.94 -27.46
C GLY A 333 -3.96 2.39 -27.78
N ASP A 334 -2.81 2.69 -28.39
CA ASP A 334 -2.33 4.06 -28.62
C ASP A 334 -1.77 4.29 -30.03
N SER A 335 -2.10 3.42 -30.99
CA SER A 335 -1.56 3.52 -32.35
C SER A 335 -2.10 4.72 -33.15
N ALA A 336 -3.15 5.37 -32.65
CA ALA A 336 -3.65 6.64 -33.19
C ALA A 336 -2.77 7.85 -32.82
N GLY A 337 -1.85 7.68 -31.85
CA GLY A 337 -1.08 8.76 -31.23
C GLY A 337 -1.51 9.04 -29.79
N GLN A 338 -2.67 8.54 -29.38
CA GLN A 338 -3.25 8.68 -28.05
C GLN A 338 -4.06 7.44 -27.68
N ALA A 339 -4.28 7.19 -26.39
CA ALA A 339 -5.07 6.04 -25.96
C ALA A 339 -6.58 6.27 -25.91
N LEU A 340 -6.99 7.49 -25.54
CA LEU A 340 -8.38 7.93 -25.53
C LEU A 340 -8.49 9.28 -26.22
N LEU A 341 -9.37 9.38 -27.21
CA LEU A 341 -9.83 10.65 -27.76
C LEU A 341 -11.26 10.93 -27.27
N VAL A 342 -11.47 12.07 -26.62
CA VAL A 342 -12.82 12.55 -26.26
C VAL A 342 -13.08 13.87 -26.96
N GLN A 343 -13.93 13.86 -27.97
CA GLN A 343 -14.32 15.07 -28.71
C GLN A 343 -15.81 15.35 -28.54
N HIS A 344 -16.19 16.39 -27.80
CA HIS A 344 -17.57 16.70 -27.43
C HIS A 344 -18.31 15.48 -26.84
N GLY A 345 -17.58 14.68 -26.04
CA GLY A 345 -18.05 13.43 -25.46
C GLY A 345 -18.23 13.52 -23.95
N LYS A 346 -19.12 12.68 -23.40
CA LYS A 346 -19.31 12.49 -21.97
C LYS A 346 -18.87 11.09 -21.53
N ALA A 347 -18.05 10.98 -20.48
CA ALA A 347 -17.70 9.68 -19.88
C ALA A 347 -17.25 9.75 -18.42
N VAL A 348 -17.33 8.60 -17.74
CA VAL A 348 -16.71 8.32 -16.44
C VAL A 348 -15.76 7.14 -16.59
N PHE A 349 -14.52 7.31 -16.11
CA PHE A 349 -13.51 6.26 -15.97
C PHE A 349 -13.21 6.09 -14.48
N ASP A 350 -13.37 4.88 -13.94
CA ASP A 350 -13.27 4.59 -12.52
C ASP A 350 -12.50 3.28 -12.29
N HIS A 351 -11.37 3.29 -11.58
CA HIS A 351 -10.49 2.11 -11.48
C HIS A 351 -10.04 1.58 -12.86
N VAL A 352 -9.65 2.47 -13.76
CA VAL A 352 -9.14 2.12 -15.09
C VAL A 352 -7.62 2.16 -15.09
N GLU A 353 -7.01 1.18 -15.74
CA GLU A 353 -5.56 1.12 -15.94
C GLU A 353 -5.22 1.16 -17.43
N TRP A 354 -4.30 2.04 -17.81
CA TRP A 354 -3.67 2.00 -19.13
C TRP A 354 -2.36 1.22 -19.03
N LEU A 355 -2.24 0.16 -19.82
CA LEU A 355 -1.14 -0.78 -19.72
C LEU A 355 -0.32 -0.80 -21.02
N ASP A 356 1.01 -0.78 -20.90
CA ASP A 356 1.93 -0.83 -22.04
C ASP A 356 1.63 0.24 -23.11
N VAL A 357 1.19 1.42 -22.67
CA VAL A 357 0.99 2.61 -23.49
C VAL A 357 2.18 3.53 -23.30
N ASN A 358 2.67 4.15 -24.37
CA ASN A 358 3.83 5.06 -24.28
C ASN A 358 3.65 6.37 -25.04
N ASN A 359 2.50 6.57 -25.70
CA ASN A 359 2.09 7.87 -26.22
C ASN A 359 1.11 8.57 -25.24
N GLN A 360 0.54 9.69 -25.66
CA GLN A 360 -0.48 10.44 -24.94
C GLN A 360 -1.61 9.52 -24.44
N ILE A 361 -2.06 9.70 -23.20
CA ILE A 361 -3.14 8.88 -22.66
C ILE A 361 -4.48 9.49 -23.06
N LEU A 362 -4.68 10.77 -22.73
CA LEU A 362 -5.95 11.46 -22.94
C LEU A 362 -5.75 12.65 -23.88
N ASP A 363 -6.33 12.59 -25.08
CA ASP A 363 -6.48 13.75 -25.97
C ASP A 363 -7.94 14.22 -25.91
N LEU A 364 -8.14 15.43 -25.39
CA LEU A 364 -9.44 15.93 -24.98
C LEU A 364 -9.80 17.18 -25.77
N VAL A 365 -10.99 17.19 -26.35
CA VAL A 365 -11.53 18.33 -27.07
C VAL A 365 -12.95 18.55 -26.57
N HIS A 366 -13.17 19.58 -25.76
CA HIS A 366 -14.50 19.92 -25.24
C HIS A 366 -15.24 18.76 -24.50
N PRO A 367 -14.63 18.10 -23.48
CA PRO A 367 -15.22 16.94 -22.81
C PRO A 367 -16.18 17.27 -21.64
N ILE A 368 -17.05 16.32 -21.30
CA ILE A 368 -17.59 16.16 -19.94
C ILE A 368 -16.97 14.87 -19.38
N LEU A 369 -15.86 14.98 -18.66
CA LEU A 369 -15.06 13.83 -18.27
C LEU A 369 -14.76 13.82 -16.77
N GLU A 370 -14.99 12.67 -16.16
CA GLU A 370 -14.54 12.32 -14.82
C GLU A 370 -13.63 11.09 -14.92
N VAL A 371 -12.42 11.20 -14.38
CA VAL A 371 -11.47 10.10 -14.22
C VAL A 371 -11.15 9.97 -12.74
N ARG A 372 -11.40 8.81 -12.15
CA ARG A 372 -11.17 8.60 -10.72
C ARG A 372 -10.60 7.24 -10.38
N ASN A 373 -9.88 7.16 -9.27
CA ASN A 373 -9.28 5.93 -8.75
C ASN A 373 -8.45 5.16 -9.80
N SER A 374 -7.94 5.84 -10.82
CA SER A 374 -7.35 5.24 -12.02
C SER A 374 -5.85 5.44 -12.06
N ILE A 375 -5.16 4.62 -12.86
CA ILE A 375 -3.72 4.68 -13.05
C ILE A 375 -3.42 5.05 -14.49
N LEU A 376 -2.89 6.25 -14.69
CA LEU A 376 -2.28 6.67 -15.94
C LEU A 376 -0.78 6.36 -15.83
N PRO A 377 -0.22 5.48 -16.68
CA PRO A 377 1.16 5.02 -16.55
C PRO A 377 2.15 6.14 -16.87
N SER A 378 3.42 5.91 -16.51
CA SER A 378 4.51 6.74 -17.03
C SER A 378 4.61 6.59 -18.54
N ILE A 379 4.84 7.69 -19.25
CA ILE A 379 4.95 7.71 -20.71
C ILE A 379 6.18 8.50 -21.14
N SER A 380 6.62 8.29 -22.37
CA SER A 380 7.71 9.07 -22.98
C SER A 380 7.31 9.74 -24.29
N GLY A 381 6.03 9.73 -24.65
CA GLY A 381 5.53 10.23 -25.92
C GLY A 381 4.41 11.23 -25.70
N ASN A 382 4.72 12.52 -25.92
CA ASN A 382 3.80 13.65 -25.78
C ASN A 382 3.30 13.90 -24.34
N GLU A 383 2.40 14.86 -24.17
CA GLU A 383 1.75 15.13 -22.88
C GLU A 383 0.89 13.95 -22.44
N THR A 384 0.79 13.69 -21.13
CA THR A 384 -0.05 12.59 -20.60
C THR A 384 -1.53 12.90 -20.81
N ILE A 385 -1.90 14.14 -20.54
CA ILE A 385 -3.26 14.67 -20.70
C ILE A 385 -3.14 15.99 -21.47
N HIS A 386 -3.78 16.06 -22.62
CA HIS A 386 -3.89 17.29 -23.41
C HIS A 386 -5.36 17.69 -23.55
N LEU A 387 -5.65 18.96 -23.30
CA LEU A 387 -6.99 19.52 -23.44
C LEU A 387 -7.00 20.68 -24.44
N LEU A 388 -7.95 20.65 -25.36
CA LEU A 388 -8.25 21.74 -26.28
C LEU A 388 -9.74 22.13 -26.17
N GLY A 389 -9.99 23.16 -25.38
CA GLY A 389 -11.31 23.78 -25.20
C GLY A 389 -12.17 23.08 -24.15
N LEU A 390 -12.91 23.90 -23.41
CA LEU A 390 -13.89 23.47 -22.41
C LEU A 390 -14.92 24.60 -22.25
N ASP A 391 -16.12 24.45 -22.79
CA ASP A 391 -17.17 25.48 -22.69
C ASP A 391 -17.85 25.47 -21.30
N GLN A 392 -18.65 26.50 -20.99
CA GLN A 392 -19.27 26.66 -19.65
C GLN A 392 -20.13 25.48 -19.17
N ASN A 393 -20.62 24.64 -20.08
CA ASN A 393 -21.46 23.47 -19.78
C ASN A 393 -20.68 22.14 -19.84
N GLU A 394 -19.36 22.22 -20.00
CA GLU A 394 -18.42 21.11 -20.06
C GLU A 394 -17.58 21.10 -18.78
N SER A 395 -16.94 19.98 -18.44
CA SER A 395 -16.17 19.85 -17.20
C SER A 395 -15.11 18.78 -17.30
N LEU A 396 -13.99 19.01 -16.62
CA LEU A 396 -12.91 18.04 -16.49
C LEU A 396 -12.59 17.81 -15.01
N THR A 397 -12.65 16.57 -14.55
CA THR A 397 -12.38 16.21 -13.15
C THR A 397 -11.51 14.96 -13.04
N PHE A 398 -10.45 15.08 -12.24
CA PHE A 398 -9.58 13.97 -11.85
C PHE A 398 -9.61 13.83 -10.33
N ASP A 399 -10.05 12.68 -9.81
CA ASP A 399 -10.12 12.42 -8.35
C ASP A 399 -9.45 11.10 -7.94
N GLY A 400 -8.43 11.15 -7.09
CA GLY A 400 -7.82 9.93 -6.53
C GLY A 400 -7.01 9.10 -7.52
N ASN A 401 -6.45 9.72 -8.56
CA ASN A 401 -5.66 9.03 -9.58
C ASN A 401 -4.16 9.03 -9.28
N ILE A 402 -3.45 8.06 -9.86
CA ILE A 402 -2.00 8.11 -10.02
C ILE A 402 -1.70 8.52 -11.46
N ILE A 403 -0.95 9.62 -11.61
CA ILE A 403 -0.47 10.13 -12.89
C ILE A 403 1.04 9.89 -12.94
N GLY A 404 1.44 8.95 -13.79
CA GLY A 404 2.81 8.50 -13.94
C GLY A 404 3.78 9.58 -14.43
N PHE A 405 5.06 9.23 -14.41
CA PHE A 405 6.14 10.14 -14.78
C PHE A 405 6.09 10.44 -16.28
N ASN A 406 6.06 11.72 -16.67
CA ASN A 406 6.15 12.09 -18.09
C ASN A 406 7.61 12.37 -18.51
N ALA A 407 8.16 11.49 -19.34
CA ALA A 407 9.52 11.55 -19.83
C ALA A 407 9.67 12.12 -21.26
N SER A 408 8.60 12.67 -21.87
CA SER A 408 8.68 13.20 -23.25
C SER A 408 9.47 14.51 -23.34
N GLY A 409 9.49 15.28 -22.24
CA GLY A 409 9.99 16.65 -22.22
C GLY A 409 8.94 17.70 -22.57
N ASP A 410 7.69 17.26 -22.72
CA ASP A 410 6.47 18.09 -22.71
C ASP A 410 5.82 18.02 -21.32
N ASP A 411 4.78 18.81 -21.10
CA ASP A 411 4.10 18.88 -19.81
C ASP A 411 3.32 17.60 -19.52
N ALA A 412 3.19 17.21 -18.24
CA ALA A 412 2.37 16.04 -17.91
C ALA A 412 0.88 16.32 -18.22
N VAL A 413 0.43 17.55 -17.96
CA VAL A 413 -0.90 18.05 -18.30
C VAL A 413 -0.77 19.41 -18.97
N ASP A 414 -1.23 19.50 -20.23
CA ASP A 414 -1.30 20.74 -21.00
C ASP A 414 -2.78 21.12 -21.23
N LEU A 415 -3.17 22.30 -20.75
CA LEU A 415 -4.54 22.81 -20.81
C LEU A 415 -4.67 24.01 -21.75
N GLY A 416 -5.21 23.82 -22.95
CA GLY A 416 -5.56 24.90 -23.87
C GLY A 416 -7.07 25.20 -23.93
N HIS A 417 -7.46 26.47 -24.08
CA HIS A 417 -8.85 26.84 -24.41
C HIS A 417 -8.99 27.96 -25.43
N ASN A 418 -10.18 28.06 -26.02
CA ASN A 418 -10.51 29.04 -27.07
C ASN A 418 -11.76 29.88 -26.74
N THR A 419 -12.19 29.89 -25.48
CA THR A 419 -13.40 30.56 -24.98
C THR A 419 -13.11 31.56 -23.86
N LEU A 420 -13.90 32.63 -23.75
CA LEU A 420 -13.72 33.66 -22.70
C LEU A 420 -14.17 33.19 -21.30
N THR A 421 -14.94 32.11 -21.26
CA THR A 421 -15.53 31.59 -20.03
C THR A 421 -15.42 30.06 -20.04
N PRO A 422 -14.22 29.52 -19.80
CA PRO A 422 -14.04 28.09 -19.81
C PRO A 422 -14.85 27.40 -18.69
N GLY A 423 -15.18 26.12 -18.89
CA GLY A 423 -15.75 25.26 -17.87
C GLY A 423 -14.78 24.96 -16.72
N PRO A 424 -15.25 24.33 -15.63
CA PRO A 424 -14.40 23.99 -14.50
C PRO A 424 -13.41 22.84 -14.81
N VAL A 425 -12.17 23.01 -14.35
CA VAL A 425 -11.14 21.97 -14.30
C VAL A 425 -10.77 21.71 -12.83
N VAL A 426 -10.85 20.45 -12.40
CA VAL A 426 -10.60 20.05 -11.02
C VAL A 426 -9.65 18.86 -10.96
N PHE A 427 -8.58 18.99 -10.17
CA PHE A 427 -7.72 17.90 -9.76
C PHE A 427 -7.81 17.78 -8.24
N ARG A 428 -8.29 16.63 -7.75
CA ARG A 428 -8.41 16.33 -6.34
C ARG A 428 -7.76 15.01 -5.96
N ASN A 429 -7.08 14.94 -4.81
CA ASN A 429 -6.56 13.69 -4.24
C ASN A 429 -5.63 12.89 -5.19
N ASN A 430 -5.07 13.50 -6.24
CA ASN A 430 -4.23 12.80 -7.20
C ASN A 430 -2.77 12.78 -6.74
N VAL A 431 -2.00 11.82 -7.24
CA VAL A 431 -0.55 11.76 -7.09
C VAL A 431 0.10 11.90 -8.46
N PHE A 432 0.87 12.96 -8.65
CA PHE A 432 1.66 13.22 -9.85
C PHE A 432 3.11 12.80 -9.59
N MET A 433 3.59 11.80 -10.33
CA MET A 433 4.86 11.13 -10.06
C MET A 433 6.10 11.88 -10.59
N GLY A 434 5.89 12.92 -11.41
CA GLY A 434 6.93 13.82 -11.90
C GLY A 434 6.96 13.94 -13.41
N GLY A 435 7.98 14.62 -13.92
CA GLY A 435 8.16 14.80 -15.34
C GLY A 435 9.38 15.64 -15.70
N TYR A 436 9.71 15.64 -16.99
CA TYR A 436 10.82 16.42 -17.53
C TYR A 436 10.46 17.85 -17.95
N ASP A 437 9.18 18.22 -17.85
CA ASP A 437 8.69 19.59 -18.01
C ASP A 437 7.63 19.90 -16.94
N ASP A 438 6.69 20.81 -17.18
CA ASP A 438 5.73 21.21 -16.16
C ASP A 438 4.75 20.06 -15.83
N GLY A 439 4.27 20.04 -14.59
CA GLY A 439 3.26 19.07 -14.16
C GLY A 439 1.89 19.40 -14.72
N VAL A 440 1.38 20.57 -14.35
CA VAL A 440 0.14 21.11 -14.92
C VAL A 440 0.42 22.51 -15.45
N ASP A 441 0.44 22.68 -16.78
CA ASP A 441 0.36 24.00 -17.43
C ASP A 441 -1.10 24.36 -17.64
N THR A 442 -1.54 25.43 -16.97
CA THR A 442 -2.95 25.83 -16.97
C THR A 442 -3.33 26.77 -18.10
N ASP A 443 -2.38 27.40 -18.78
CA ASP A 443 -2.55 28.14 -20.04
C ASP A 443 -3.79 29.07 -20.18
N GLY A 444 -4.19 29.71 -19.08
CA GLY A 444 -5.31 30.65 -19.01
C GLY A 444 -6.57 30.12 -18.31
N PHE A 445 -6.59 28.84 -17.93
CA PHE A 445 -7.70 28.23 -17.20
C PHE A 445 -7.79 28.67 -15.74
N GLY A 446 -9.02 28.66 -15.23
CA GLY A 446 -9.27 28.57 -13.80
C GLY A 446 -9.24 27.10 -13.36
N VAL A 447 -8.37 26.76 -12.40
CA VAL A 447 -8.16 25.37 -11.96
C VAL A 447 -8.23 25.26 -10.44
N LEU A 448 -8.99 24.28 -9.95
CA LEU A 448 -8.96 23.85 -8.55
C LEU A 448 -8.02 22.65 -8.40
N LEU A 449 -6.99 22.83 -7.58
CA LEU A 449 -6.03 21.80 -7.18
C LEU A 449 -6.23 21.57 -5.68
N GLU A 450 -6.80 20.43 -5.29
CA GLU A 450 -7.13 20.13 -3.89
C GLU A 450 -6.54 18.80 -3.42
N ASN A 451 -5.75 18.80 -2.35
CA ASN A 451 -5.20 17.60 -1.72
C ASN A 451 -4.39 16.69 -2.66
N ASN A 452 -3.76 17.24 -3.70
CA ASN A 452 -2.89 16.48 -4.59
C ASN A 452 -1.46 16.42 -4.03
N VAL A 453 -0.70 15.43 -4.48
CA VAL A 453 0.75 15.32 -4.26
C VAL A 453 1.46 15.54 -5.60
N PHE A 454 2.37 16.50 -5.67
CA PHE A 454 3.23 16.77 -6.82
C PHE A 454 4.68 16.54 -6.45
N GLN A 455 5.36 15.66 -7.19
CA GLN A 455 6.75 15.32 -6.88
C GLN A 455 7.61 15.14 -8.12
N ASN A 456 8.90 15.47 -8.02
CA ASN A 456 9.94 15.14 -9.00
C ASN A 456 9.74 15.75 -10.40
N PHE A 457 9.21 16.97 -10.49
CA PHE A 457 9.22 17.75 -11.71
C PHE A 457 10.57 18.49 -11.86
N HIS A 458 11.37 18.04 -12.83
CA HIS A 458 12.73 18.55 -13.07
C HIS A 458 12.99 18.68 -14.55
N LEU A 459 13.50 19.84 -14.99
CA LEU A 459 13.69 20.09 -16.41
C LEU A 459 14.67 19.08 -17.02
N GLY A 460 14.17 18.21 -17.90
CA GLY A 460 14.95 17.17 -18.59
C GLY A 460 15.38 17.57 -20.00
N THR A 461 15.18 18.83 -20.40
CA THR A 461 15.47 19.34 -21.74
C THR A 461 16.68 20.27 -21.75
N SER A 462 17.18 20.65 -22.93
CA SER A 462 18.31 21.59 -23.05
C SER A 462 17.90 23.07 -22.90
N ARG A 463 16.64 23.35 -22.53
CA ARG A 463 16.15 24.71 -22.32
C ARG A 463 16.81 25.31 -21.06
N ALA A 464 16.81 26.64 -21.00
CA ALA A 464 17.32 27.40 -19.85
C ALA A 464 16.18 27.98 -18.98
N THR A 465 14.95 27.50 -19.21
CA THR A 465 13.78 27.74 -18.35
C THR A 465 13.84 26.81 -17.14
N THR A 466 12.71 26.57 -16.50
CA THR A 466 12.55 25.65 -15.37
C THR A 466 11.36 24.75 -15.61
N SER A 467 11.35 23.58 -15.00
CA SER A 467 10.15 22.76 -14.82
C SER A 467 9.42 23.17 -13.54
N ASN A 468 8.10 23.07 -13.52
CA ASN A 468 7.27 23.54 -12.44
C ASN A 468 6.18 22.50 -12.17
N ALA A 469 5.93 22.12 -10.91
CA ALA A 469 4.84 21.19 -10.61
C ALA A 469 3.47 21.74 -11.06
N VAL A 470 3.25 23.03 -10.88
CA VAL A 470 2.11 23.77 -11.45
C VAL A 470 2.62 25.06 -12.08
N SER A 471 2.18 25.32 -13.31
CA SER A 471 2.57 26.47 -14.12
C SER A 471 1.31 27.18 -14.61
N THR A 472 1.26 28.51 -14.48
CA THR A 472 0.18 29.30 -15.08
C THR A 472 0.57 29.80 -16.44
N GLY A 473 -0.40 29.98 -17.34
CA GLY A 473 -0.21 30.70 -18.59
C GLY A 473 -1.37 31.63 -18.92
N HIS A 474 -1.49 31.96 -20.20
CA HIS A 474 -2.57 32.78 -20.74
C HIS A 474 -2.93 32.36 -22.16
N VAL A 475 -4.16 32.66 -22.56
CA VAL A 475 -4.61 32.55 -23.95
C VAL A 475 -5.28 33.84 -24.43
N THR A 476 -5.22 34.10 -25.73
CA THR A 476 -5.94 35.24 -26.34
C THR A 476 -7.19 34.76 -27.07
N VAL A 477 -8.37 35.10 -26.54
CA VAL A 477 -9.67 34.77 -27.14
C VAL A 477 -10.34 36.03 -27.68
N GLY A 478 -10.55 36.08 -29.00
CA GLY A 478 -11.21 37.23 -29.64
C GLY A 478 -10.50 38.58 -29.43
N GLY A 479 -9.18 38.56 -29.21
CA GLY A 479 -8.36 39.74 -28.90
C GLY A 479 -8.35 40.15 -27.42
N THR A 480 -8.97 39.37 -26.54
CA THR A 480 -8.93 39.54 -25.08
C THR A 480 -8.00 38.49 -24.49
N VAL A 481 -7.06 38.92 -23.65
CA VAL A 481 -6.19 38.01 -22.89
C VAL A 481 -7.00 37.44 -21.72
N VAL A 482 -6.94 36.13 -21.56
CA VAL A 482 -7.47 35.39 -20.40
C VAL A 482 -6.26 34.73 -19.72
N SER A 483 -6.00 35.14 -18.49
CA SER A 483 -4.91 34.63 -17.65
C SER A 483 -5.46 33.64 -16.62
N SER A 484 -4.59 32.77 -16.12
CA SER A 484 -5.00 31.70 -15.21
C SER A 484 -5.46 32.22 -13.84
N ASP A 485 -6.42 31.51 -13.23
CA ASP A 485 -6.96 31.82 -11.89
C ASP A 485 -7.00 30.55 -11.04
N LEU A 486 -6.05 30.40 -10.12
CA LEU A 486 -5.84 29.13 -9.43
C LEU A 486 -6.38 29.13 -7.99
N ILE A 487 -6.93 28.00 -7.57
CA ILE A 487 -7.17 27.69 -6.16
C ILE A 487 -6.38 26.43 -5.81
N LEU A 488 -5.40 26.57 -4.93
CA LEU A 488 -4.58 25.48 -4.43
C LEU A 488 -4.92 25.27 -2.95
N ARG A 489 -5.48 24.13 -2.59
CA ARG A 489 -5.80 23.81 -1.19
C ARG A 489 -5.22 22.46 -0.76
N GLY A 490 -4.51 22.41 0.35
CA GLY A 490 -4.13 21.13 0.96
C GLY A 490 -3.14 20.30 0.14
N ASN A 491 -2.55 20.86 -0.92
CA ASN A 491 -1.63 20.11 -1.78
C ASN A 491 -0.26 19.99 -1.12
N ILE A 492 0.47 18.96 -1.53
CA ILE A 492 1.83 18.67 -1.12
C ILE A 492 2.73 18.73 -2.34
N PHE A 493 3.82 19.49 -2.24
CA PHE A 493 4.82 19.63 -3.27
C PHE A 493 6.16 19.16 -2.72
N ILE A 494 6.80 18.19 -3.36
CA ILE A 494 8.04 17.56 -2.88
C ILE A 494 9.07 17.52 -3.99
N ASN A 495 10.27 18.03 -3.75
CA ASN A 495 11.41 17.87 -4.66
C ASN A 495 11.06 18.23 -6.12
N ASN A 496 10.67 19.48 -6.35
CA ASN A 496 10.43 20.00 -7.69
C ASN A 496 11.42 21.13 -7.98
N ASP A 497 11.71 21.41 -9.24
CA ASP A 497 12.49 22.59 -9.64
C ASP A 497 11.84 23.86 -9.07
N HIS A 498 10.59 24.09 -9.47
CA HIS A 498 9.65 24.96 -8.75
C HIS A 498 8.37 24.22 -8.38
N HIS A 499 7.77 24.60 -7.25
CA HIS A 499 6.45 24.09 -6.89
C HIS A 499 5.32 24.81 -7.63
N LEU A 500 5.43 26.14 -7.77
CA LEU A 500 4.43 26.95 -8.47
C LEU A 500 5.09 28.09 -9.26
N LEU A 501 4.78 28.21 -10.54
CA LEU A 501 5.10 29.37 -11.38
C LEU A 501 3.85 30.20 -11.66
N LEU A 502 3.83 31.44 -11.18
CA LEU A 502 2.80 32.45 -11.45
C LEU A 502 3.34 33.50 -12.43
N LYS A 503 2.82 33.52 -13.66
CA LYS A 503 3.20 34.43 -14.74
C LYS A 503 1.97 34.93 -15.50
N ASP A 504 2.19 35.80 -16.48
CA ASP A 504 1.19 36.26 -17.44
C ASP A 504 -0.03 36.95 -16.83
N PHE A 505 0.18 37.73 -15.76
CA PHE A 505 -0.87 38.38 -14.99
C PHE A 505 -1.89 37.41 -14.36
N SER A 506 -1.50 36.15 -14.19
CA SER A 506 -2.30 35.13 -13.49
C SER A 506 -2.36 35.41 -11.99
N GLN A 507 -3.34 34.81 -11.31
CA GLN A 507 -3.52 34.95 -9.88
C GLN A 507 -3.77 33.61 -9.19
N ALA A 508 -3.50 33.53 -7.89
CA ALA A 508 -3.74 32.31 -7.12
C ALA A 508 -4.18 32.55 -5.67
N VAL A 509 -5.05 31.68 -5.17
CA VAL A 509 -5.36 31.51 -3.75
C VAL A 509 -4.76 30.20 -3.27
N VAL A 510 -3.84 30.26 -2.30
CA VAL A 510 -3.00 29.14 -1.87
C VAL A 510 -3.22 28.93 -0.38
N ILE A 511 -4.00 27.90 -0.02
CA ILE A 511 -4.48 27.65 1.34
C ILE A 511 -4.00 26.29 1.84
N ASN A 512 -3.36 26.24 3.01
CA ASN A 512 -2.97 24.98 3.66
C ASN A 512 -2.13 24.03 2.79
N ASN A 513 -1.30 24.55 1.88
CA ASN A 513 -0.39 23.73 1.08
C ASN A 513 0.95 23.53 1.82
N THR A 514 1.64 22.46 1.44
CA THR A 514 2.95 22.10 1.99
C THR A 514 3.97 22.07 0.86
N PHE A 515 5.00 22.90 0.98
CA PHE A 515 6.11 23.01 0.05
C PHE A 515 7.35 22.45 0.74
N VAL A 516 7.83 21.29 0.28
CA VAL A 516 8.97 20.58 0.84
C VAL A 516 10.04 20.42 -0.22
N ASP A 517 11.24 20.91 0.06
CA ASP A 517 12.43 20.78 -0.79
C ASP A 517 12.21 21.24 -2.23
N ALA A 518 12.76 22.39 -2.60
CA ALA A 518 12.81 22.82 -4.00
C ALA A 518 14.25 22.72 -4.53
N ALA A 519 14.40 22.38 -5.81
CA ALA A 519 15.72 22.45 -6.45
C ALA A 519 16.11 23.90 -6.74
N ILE A 520 15.14 24.76 -7.09
CA ILE A 520 15.37 26.17 -7.42
C ILE A 520 14.58 27.11 -6.50
N GLY A 521 13.27 26.89 -6.33
CA GLY A 521 12.36 27.86 -5.71
C GLY A 521 11.02 27.29 -5.28
N GLY A 522 10.40 27.85 -4.24
CA GLY A 522 9.06 27.45 -3.84
C GLY A 522 8.00 27.97 -4.82
N ILE A 523 7.77 29.29 -4.78
CA ILE A 523 6.85 29.98 -5.70
C ILE A 523 7.60 31.07 -6.45
N HIS A 524 7.46 31.07 -7.77
CA HIS A 524 8.07 32.06 -8.64
C HIS A 524 7.02 32.97 -9.29
N PHE A 525 7.25 34.28 -9.27
CA PHE A 525 6.28 35.28 -9.78
C PHE A 525 6.64 35.85 -11.16
N THR A 526 7.73 35.38 -11.76
CA THR A 526 8.12 35.66 -13.14
C THR A 526 8.70 34.39 -13.75
N GLU A 527 8.60 34.21 -15.07
CA GLU A 527 9.24 33.06 -15.71
C GLU A 527 10.75 33.36 -15.93
N PRO A 528 11.67 32.57 -15.33
CA PRO A 528 13.09 32.76 -15.57
C PRO A 528 13.41 32.47 -17.04
N ASN A 529 14.04 33.43 -17.72
CA ASN A 529 14.45 33.33 -19.12
C ASN A 529 13.29 33.07 -20.13
N GLY A 530 12.04 33.22 -19.71
CA GLY A 530 10.87 33.08 -20.58
C GLY A 530 10.79 34.20 -21.61
N SER A 531 10.72 33.86 -22.90
CA SER A 531 10.66 34.84 -24.00
C SER A 531 9.25 35.20 -24.46
N SER A 532 8.25 34.44 -24.03
CA SER A 532 6.86 34.53 -24.51
C SER A 532 5.87 35.01 -23.43
N VAL A 533 6.40 35.56 -22.35
CA VAL A 533 5.66 36.01 -21.17
C VAL A 533 5.14 37.43 -21.39
N ILE A 534 3.90 37.70 -21.01
CA ILE A 534 3.28 39.03 -21.13
C ILE A 534 3.38 39.87 -19.86
N GLY A 535 3.71 39.27 -18.72
CA GLY A 535 3.97 39.97 -17.45
C GLY A 535 4.22 39.05 -16.26
N PRO A 536 4.52 39.62 -15.07
CA PRO A 536 4.60 38.85 -13.83
C PRO A 536 3.23 38.32 -13.40
N GLY A 537 3.19 37.45 -12.40
CA GLY A 537 1.97 37.11 -11.68
C GLY A 537 1.31 38.37 -11.10
N LEU A 538 -0.01 38.51 -11.29
CA LEU A 538 -0.77 39.69 -10.87
C LEU A 538 -0.97 39.71 -9.35
N ALA A 539 -1.39 38.58 -8.77
CA ALA A 539 -1.70 38.49 -7.34
C ALA A 539 -1.55 37.08 -6.79
N ALA A 540 -1.21 36.96 -5.51
CA ALA A 540 -1.39 35.72 -4.77
C ALA A 540 -1.78 35.98 -3.31
N GLU A 541 -2.73 35.20 -2.82
CA GLU A 541 -3.14 35.16 -1.43
C GLU A 541 -2.74 33.82 -0.83
N LEU A 542 -1.73 33.85 0.05
CA LEU A 542 -1.23 32.68 0.76
C LEU A 542 -1.76 32.70 2.20
N ASP A 543 -2.38 31.62 2.64
CA ASP A 543 -2.88 31.47 4.01
C ASP A 543 -2.65 30.05 4.54
N GLY A 544 -2.05 29.91 5.71
CA GLY A 544 -1.90 28.58 6.30
C GLY A 544 -0.87 27.68 5.65
N ASN A 545 0.11 28.17 4.87
CA ASN A 545 1.02 27.28 4.14
C ASN A 545 2.28 26.94 4.95
N ILE A 546 2.90 25.79 4.67
CA ILE A 546 4.24 25.44 5.18
C ILE A 546 5.25 25.47 4.04
N PHE A 547 6.37 26.15 4.25
CA PHE A 547 7.57 26.10 3.41
C PHE A 547 8.71 25.51 4.24
N TYR A 548 9.15 24.30 3.90
CA TYR A 548 10.15 23.55 4.66
C TYR A 548 11.25 22.97 3.75
N GLY A 549 12.50 23.00 4.18
CA GLY A 549 13.63 22.47 3.41
C GLY A 549 14.46 23.51 2.65
N PRO A 550 15.41 23.11 1.79
CA PRO A 550 16.23 24.01 1.01
C PRO A 550 15.43 24.65 -0.14
N ASN A 551 15.80 25.89 -0.46
CA ASN A 551 15.31 26.69 -1.60
C ASN A 551 13.80 26.91 -1.72
N VAL A 552 12.98 26.61 -0.70
CA VAL A 552 11.52 26.87 -0.67
C VAL A 552 11.16 28.35 -0.43
N ALA A 553 11.76 29.26 -1.20
CA ALA A 553 11.53 30.71 -1.08
C ALA A 553 10.44 31.22 -2.04
N LEU A 554 9.88 32.40 -1.73
CA LEU A 554 9.14 33.22 -2.68
C LEU A 554 10.15 34.04 -3.49
N LEU A 555 10.18 33.86 -4.80
CA LEU A 555 11.23 34.37 -5.66
C LEU A 555 10.67 35.31 -6.76
N ASP A 556 11.49 36.27 -7.18
CA ASP A 556 11.21 37.29 -8.21
C ASP A 556 9.84 37.98 -8.10
N ILE A 557 9.50 38.41 -6.88
CA ILE A 557 8.28 39.21 -6.62
C ILE A 557 8.44 40.59 -7.28
N ASP A 558 7.68 40.85 -8.36
CA ASP A 558 7.67 42.15 -9.03
C ASP A 558 6.95 43.21 -8.17
N PRO A 559 7.37 44.49 -8.18
CA PRO A 559 6.69 45.55 -7.43
C PRO A 559 5.20 45.76 -7.78
N THR A 560 4.74 45.23 -8.92
CA THR A 560 3.34 45.26 -9.34
C THR A 560 2.52 44.05 -8.86
N THR A 561 3.17 42.98 -8.40
CA THR A 561 2.52 41.79 -7.86
C THR A 561 1.87 42.09 -6.51
N GLN A 562 0.57 41.78 -6.39
CA GLN A 562 -0.19 41.93 -5.15
C GLN A 562 -0.10 40.64 -4.32
N LEU A 563 0.79 40.62 -3.35
CA LEU A 563 1.05 39.44 -2.54
C LEU A 563 0.67 39.67 -1.07
N THR A 564 -0.16 38.78 -0.53
CA THR A 564 -0.44 38.69 0.91
C THR A 564 -0.08 37.31 1.40
N VAL A 565 0.61 37.23 2.54
CA VAL A 565 0.95 35.96 3.19
C VAL A 565 0.51 36.01 4.65
N ASN A 566 -0.42 35.15 5.04
CA ASN A 566 -0.93 35.05 6.40
C ASN A 566 -0.73 33.64 6.96
N ARG A 567 -0.60 33.56 8.29
CA ARG A 567 -0.62 32.32 9.07
C ARG A 567 0.21 31.20 8.43
N SER A 568 1.38 31.53 7.90
CA SER A 568 2.21 30.58 7.17
C SER A 568 3.54 30.38 7.88
N LEU A 569 4.08 29.18 7.77
CA LEU A 569 5.42 28.84 8.25
C LEU A 569 6.40 29.03 7.09
N LEU A 570 7.21 30.08 7.14
CA LEU A 570 8.13 30.49 6.08
C LEU A 570 9.24 31.41 6.62
N PRO A 571 10.34 31.60 5.87
CA PRO A 571 11.46 32.43 6.30
C PRO A 571 11.05 33.85 6.72
N SER A 572 11.63 34.32 7.82
CA SER A 572 11.30 35.60 8.48
C SER A 572 11.34 36.84 7.59
N GLN A 573 12.09 36.82 6.49
CA GLN A 573 12.12 37.91 5.51
C GLN A 573 10.77 38.18 4.84
N PHE A 574 9.86 37.19 4.80
CA PHE A 574 8.54 37.31 4.18
C PHE A 574 7.43 37.66 5.18
N HIS A 575 7.72 37.72 6.49
CA HIS A 575 6.69 37.92 7.51
C HIS A 575 5.95 39.26 7.36
N ALA A 576 6.61 40.29 6.82
CA ALA A 576 6.02 41.60 6.58
C ALA A 576 4.91 41.62 5.51
N LEU A 577 4.74 40.53 4.75
CA LEU A 577 3.69 40.38 3.73
C LEU A 577 2.30 40.10 4.31
N GLY A 578 2.17 39.89 5.63
CA GLY A 578 0.88 39.75 6.29
C GLY A 578 1.01 39.43 7.77
N VAL A 579 0.06 38.66 8.33
CA VAL A 579 -0.07 38.45 9.79
C VAL A 579 -0.03 36.98 10.16
N GLY A 580 0.43 36.66 11.37
CA GLY A 580 0.45 35.28 11.89
C GLY A 580 1.52 34.38 11.28
N ASN A 581 2.42 34.92 10.47
CA ASN A 581 3.53 34.18 9.90
C ASN A 581 4.58 33.83 10.97
N ILE A 582 5.14 32.65 10.86
CA ILE A 582 6.17 32.14 11.78
C ILE A 582 7.34 31.56 10.99
N ASP A 583 8.52 31.56 11.61
CA ASP A 583 9.75 30.95 11.09
C ASP A 583 10.21 29.95 12.16
N ALA A 584 9.82 28.70 11.99
CA ALA A 584 9.98 27.63 12.97
C ALA A 584 10.04 26.28 12.26
N ASP A 585 10.51 25.25 12.95
CA ASP A 585 10.41 23.87 12.47
C ASP A 585 8.94 23.41 12.51
N PRO A 586 8.35 22.91 11.40
CA PRO A 586 7.00 22.35 11.41
C PRO A 586 6.87 21.10 12.28
N LEU A 587 7.97 20.44 12.65
CA LEU A 587 7.99 19.19 13.42
C LEU A 587 7.14 18.11 12.75
N PHE A 588 7.49 17.81 11.50
CA PHE A 588 6.96 16.66 10.77
C PHE A 588 7.39 15.33 11.42
N THR A 589 6.56 14.30 11.31
CA THR A 589 6.80 12.99 11.93
C THR A 589 8.03 12.29 11.35
N ASN A 590 8.15 12.19 10.01
CA ASN A 590 9.34 11.61 9.38
C ASN A 590 9.51 12.08 7.92
N VAL A 591 10.23 13.18 7.75
CA VAL A 591 10.51 13.78 6.42
C VAL A 591 11.28 12.82 5.50
N ALA A 592 12.16 11.95 6.03
CA ALA A 592 13.02 11.09 5.22
C ALA A 592 12.25 10.07 4.36
N VAL A 593 11.01 9.77 4.75
CA VAL A 593 10.08 8.89 4.02
C VAL A 593 8.84 9.64 3.53
N ASN A 594 8.92 10.98 3.45
CA ASN A 594 7.81 11.87 3.08
C ASN A 594 6.57 11.76 3.98
N ASP A 595 6.73 11.33 5.24
CA ASP A 595 5.68 11.47 6.25
C ASP A 595 5.68 12.90 6.80
N LEU A 596 4.88 13.74 6.15
CA LEU A 596 4.69 15.15 6.45
C LEU A 596 3.52 15.41 7.41
N SER A 597 3.10 14.40 8.19
CA SER A 597 2.15 14.61 9.28
C SER A 597 2.77 15.46 10.40
N LEU A 598 1.99 16.33 11.04
CA LEU A 598 2.48 17.16 12.14
C LEU A 598 2.49 16.39 13.44
N THR A 599 3.59 16.45 14.19
CA THR A 599 3.60 15.96 15.58
C THR A 599 2.71 16.82 16.48
N GLN A 600 2.32 16.30 17.66
CA GLN A 600 1.51 17.02 18.65
C GLN A 600 2.12 18.36 19.15
N PHE A 601 3.42 18.55 18.98
CA PHE A 601 4.13 19.77 19.42
C PHE A 601 4.37 20.77 18.29
N SER A 602 3.89 20.47 17.09
CA SER A 602 4.07 21.32 15.93
C SER A 602 3.51 22.73 16.17
N PRO A 603 4.26 23.79 15.84
CA PRO A 603 3.75 25.16 15.88
C PRO A 603 2.75 25.45 14.75
N ALA A 604 2.69 24.60 13.72
CA ALA A 604 1.72 24.68 12.62
C ALA A 604 0.35 24.11 12.99
N ARG A 605 0.26 23.32 14.07
CA ARG A 605 -0.98 22.66 14.48
C ARG A 605 -1.98 23.65 15.07
N GLY A 606 -3.18 23.73 14.51
CA GLY A 606 -4.29 24.60 14.92
C GLY A 606 -4.04 26.11 14.75
N THR A 607 -3.01 26.52 14.01
CA THR A 607 -2.58 27.92 13.86
C THR A 607 -2.80 28.49 12.45
N GLY A 608 -3.31 27.68 11.54
CA GLY A 608 -3.73 28.04 10.19
C GLY A 608 -5.10 28.75 10.13
N PRO A 609 -5.63 28.95 8.91
CA PRO A 609 -6.96 29.53 8.69
C PRO A 609 -8.04 28.72 9.38
N ASP A 610 -9.01 29.43 9.95
CA ASP A 610 -10.16 28.87 10.70
C ASP A 610 -9.80 27.93 11.88
N GLY A 611 -8.56 28.01 12.37
CA GLY A 611 -8.07 27.17 13.47
C GLY A 611 -7.67 25.76 13.02
N LEU A 612 -7.57 25.53 11.71
CA LEU A 612 -6.98 24.33 11.13
C LEU A 612 -5.45 24.36 11.24
N ASP A 613 -4.82 23.25 10.91
CA ASP A 613 -3.36 23.17 10.79
C ASP A 613 -2.87 24.00 9.59
N MET A 614 -1.69 24.63 9.71
CA MET A 614 -0.98 25.12 8.53
C MET A 614 -0.44 23.91 7.76
N GLY A 615 -0.60 23.88 6.44
CA GLY A 615 0.01 22.88 5.55
C GLY A 615 -0.14 21.46 6.08
N ALA A 616 0.93 20.68 5.96
CA ALA A 616 0.97 19.25 6.23
C ALA A 616 -0.03 18.45 5.40
N VAL A 617 0.02 17.13 5.57
CA VAL A 617 -1.05 16.30 5.06
C VAL A 617 -2.30 16.55 5.92
N GLN A 618 -3.32 17.16 5.33
CA GLN A 618 -4.56 17.47 6.05
C GLN A 618 -5.38 16.18 6.22
N THR A 619 -5.91 15.95 7.42
CA THR A 619 -6.90 14.89 7.65
C THR A 619 -8.16 15.22 6.83
N PRO A 620 -8.78 14.25 6.15
CA PRO A 620 -10.13 14.44 5.60
C PRO A 620 -11.09 14.89 6.72
N ASP A 621 -12.17 15.61 6.39
CA ASP A 621 -13.21 16.08 7.34
C ASP A 621 -14.07 14.92 7.90
N TRP A 622 -13.44 13.89 8.48
CA TRP A 622 -14.12 12.79 9.14
C TRP A 622 -14.60 13.20 10.54
N THR A 623 -15.64 12.53 11.03
CA THR A 623 -16.19 12.83 12.36
C THR A 623 -15.19 12.36 13.43
N PRO A 624 -14.75 13.19 14.39
CA PRO A 624 -13.82 12.73 15.42
C PRO A 624 -14.38 11.56 16.25
N ALA A 625 -13.51 10.63 16.64
CA ALA A 625 -13.89 9.57 17.56
C ALA A 625 -14.19 10.10 18.96
N THR A 626 -15.26 9.59 19.55
CA THR A 626 -15.79 9.97 20.87
C THR A 626 -16.42 8.76 21.55
N ALA A 627 -16.78 8.92 22.83
CA ALA A 627 -17.59 7.94 23.56
C ALA A 627 -19.01 7.73 22.96
N ALA A 628 -19.44 8.48 21.93
CA ALA A 628 -20.73 8.27 21.28
C ALA A 628 -20.67 7.34 20.06
N ASN A 629 -19.51 7.25 19.38
CA ASN A 629 -19.37 6.58 18.08
C ASN A 629 -18.26 5.51 18.03
N LEU A 630 -17.39 5.40 19.03
CA LEU A 630 -16.36 4.35 19.11
C LEU A 630 -16.57 3.45 20.33
N ARG A 631 -16.42 2.13 20.18
CA ARG A 631 -16.53 1.14 21.28
C ARG A 631 -15.37 0.15 21.27
N ILE A 632 -14.96 -0.31 22.45
CA ILE A 632 -14.14 -1.52 22.61
C ILE A 632 -15.09 -2.72 22.62
N THR A 633 -14.84 -3.75 21.82
CA THR A 633 -15.77 -4.87 21.64
C THR A 633 -15.21 -6.22 22.11
N GLU A 634 -13.89 -6.38 22.13
CA GLU A 634 -13.24 -7.62 22.51
C GLU A 634 -11.83 -7.36 23.07
N ILE A 635 -11.41 -8.11 24.09
CA ILE A 635 -10.07 -8.05 24.67
C ILE A 635 -9.51 -9.46 24.86
N ASN A 636 -8.30 -9.71 24.37
CA ASN A 636 -7.56 -10.93 24.66
C ASN A 636 -6.40 -10.62 25.60
N TYR A 637 -6.66 -10.60 26.91
CA TYR A 637 -5.68 -10.18 27.93
C TYR A 637 -4.82 -11.33 28.47
N HIS A 638 -5.28 -12.57 28.35
CA HIS A 638 -4.53 -13.76 28.75
C HIS A 638 -4.69 -14.86 27.69
N PRO A 639 -4.13 -14.63 26.48
CA PRO A 639 -4.18 -15.60 25.40
C PRO A 639 -3.52 -16.94 25.78
N LEU A 640 -3.93 -18.00 25.09
CA LEU A 640 -3.18 -19.26 25.10
C LEU A 640 -1.87 -19.09 24.30
N ALA A 641 -0.81 -19.78 24.73
CA ALA A 641 0.46 -19.81 24.00
C ALA A 641 0.29 -20.39 22.58
N GLY A 642 1.13 -19.93 21.66
CA GLY A 642 1.07 -20.36 20.27
C GLY A 642 1.29 -21.86 20.11
N ASP A 643 0.39 -22.54 19.39
CA ASP A 643 0.57 -23.95 19.04
C ASP A 643 1.30 -24.11 17.70
N LYS A 644 2.61 -24.40 17.74
CA LYS A 644 3.42 -24.68 16.53
C LYS A 644 2.88 -25.87 15.71
N ALA A 645 2.12 -26.79 16.31
CA ALA A 645 1.50 -27.91 15.60
C ALA A 645 0.20 -27.49 14.91
N GLY A 646 -0.55 -26.55 15.50
CA GLY A 646 -1.68 -25.86 14.88
C GLY A 646 -1.25 -24.78 13.88
N GLY A 647 0.01 -24.38 13.95
CA GLY A 647 0.67 -23.53 12.99
C GLY A 647 1.15 -22.18 13.51
N GLU A 648 0.57 -21.72 14.60
CA GLU A 648 0.90 -20.43 15.19
C GLU A 648 2.40 -20.33 15.52
N VAL A 649 2.92 -19.10 15.55
CA VAL A 649 4.25 -18.89 16.10
C VAL A 649 4.19 -19.30 17.57
N GLY A 650 4.93 -20.34 17.96
CA GLY A 650 5.07 -20.75 19.38
C GLY A 650 5.91 -19.75 20.15
N ALA A 651 5.36 -18.55 20.26
CA ALA A 651 5.85 -17.38 20.94
C ALA A 651 5.34 -17.38 22.38
N ASP A 652 5.82 -16.42 23.17
CA ASP A 652 5.17 -16.06 24.43
C ASP A 652 3.67 -15.79 24.18
N ALA A 653 2.81 -16.35 25.01
CA ALA A 653 1.35 -16.22 24.86
C ALA A 653 0.94 -14.75 24.78
N ASN A 654 1.55 -13.89 25.60
CA ASN A 654 1.23 -12.47 25.68
C ASN A 654 1.42 -11.73 24.33
N LEU A 655 2.20 -12.28 23.39
CA LEU A 655 2.35 -11.69 22.06
C LEU A 655 1.10 -11.82 21.17
N PHE A 656 0.12 -12.64 21.56
CA PHE A 656 -1.19 -12.77 20.91
C PHE A 656 -2.26 -11.82 21.48
N GLU A 657 -1.94 -11.00 22.47
CA GLU A 657 -2.89 -10.08 23.06
C GLU A 657 -3.40 -9.07 22.01
N PHE A 658 -4.68 -8.71 22.12
CA PHE A 658 -5.29 -7.69 21.27
C PHE A 658 -6.45 -6.96 21.99
N ILE A 659 -6.78 -5.78 21.46
CA ILE A 659 -7.96 -4.99 21.81
C ILE A 659 -8.72 -4.68 20.52
N GLU A 660 -10.01 -4.99 20.46
CA GLU A 660 -10.86 -4.73 19.29
C GLU A 660 -11.68 -3.44 19.46
N LEU A 661 -11.79 -2.67 18.38
CA LEU A 661 -12.52 -1.43 18.27
C LEU A 661 -13.57 -1.49 17.17
N LYS A 662 -14.73 -0.89 17.44
CA LYS A 662 -15.85 -0.78 16.50
C LYS A 662 -16.34 0.66 16.35
N ASN A 663 -16.49 1.12 15.11
CA ASN A 663 -17.28 2.30 14.80
C ASN A 663 -18.77 1.95 14.86
N THR A 664 -19.50 2.57 15.77
CA THR A 664 -20.94 2.34 15.97
C THR A 664 -21.83 3.35 15.25
N SER A 665 -21.24 4.24 14.44
CA SER A 665 -21.96 5.26 13.66
C SER A 665 -22.09 4.88 12.18
N ASP A 666 -22.87 5.70 11.46
CA ASP A 666 -23.10 5.62 10.01
C ASP A 666 -22.14 6.48 9.18
N GLU A 667 -21.15 7.10 9.82
CA GLU A 667 -20.15 7.96 9.20
C GLU A 667 -18.72 7.40 9.40
N ILE A 668 -17.77 7.80 8.55
CA ILE A 668 -16.35 7.52 8.80
C ILE A 668 -15.90 8.33 10.01
N ILE A 669 -15.25 7.67 10.97
CA ILE A 669 -14.69 8.34 12.15
C ILE A 669 -13.16 8.47 12.08
N ASP A 670 -12.65 9.62 12.51
CA ASP A 670 -11.23 9.90 12.63
C ASP A 670 -10.70 9.44 14.00
N LEU A 671 -9.68 8.59 13.97
CA LEU A 671 -8.94 8.12 15.14
C LEU A 671 -7.63 8.88 15.36
N THR A 672 -7.25 9.79 14.45
CA THR A 672 -5.97 10.53 14.53
C THR A 672 -5.74 11.10 15.93
N ASP A 673 -4.56 10.81 16.50
CA ASP A 673 -4.13 11.24 17.84
C ASP A 673 -4.99 10.78 19.02
N ALA A 674 -6.02 9.95 18.83
CA ALA A 674 -6.59 9.19 19.94
C ALA A 674 -5.49 8.27 20.53
N TYR A 675 -5.58 7.96 21.82
CA TYR A 675 -4.51 7.19 22.48
C TYR A 675 -4.99 6.44 23.72
N PHE A 676 -4.31 5.34 24.02
CA PHE A 676 -4.44 4.64 25.28
C PHE A 676 -3.56 5.33 26.33
N SER A 677 -4.18 5.73 27.43
CA SER A 677 -3.52 6.38 28.56
C SER A 677 -3.28 5.43 29.73
N GLN A 678 -3.90 4.25 29.72
CA GLN A 678 -3.75 3.14 30.67
C GLN A 678 -4.01 1.80 29.93
N GLY A 679 -3.39 0.72 30.41
CA GLY A 679 -3.47 -0.61 29.81
C GLY A 679 -2.30 -0.87 28.87
N VAL A 680 -2.33 -0.24 27.69
CA VAL A 680 -1.29 -0.38 26.66
C VAL A 680 -0.75 0.99 26.24
N ASP A 681 0.46 1.01 25.71
CA ASP A 681 1.10 2.22 25.18
C ASP A 681 0.87 2.30 23.67
N PHE A 682 -0.17 3.04 23.25
CA PHE A 682 -0.49 3.24 21.84
C PHE A 682 -1.16 4.59 21.58
N ALA A 683 -0.75 5.25 20.50
CA ALA A 683 -1.41 6.42 19.93
C ALA A 683 -1.70 6.14 18.45
N PHE A 684 -2.91 6.46 18.02
CA PHE A 684 -3.34 6.23 16.64
C PHE A 684 -2.59 7.16 15.69
N PRO A 685 -2.01 6.62 14.60
CA PRO A 685 -1.31 7.44 13.62
C PRO A 685 -2.29 8.35 12.88
N TRP A 686 -1.72 9.37 12.25
CA TRP A 686 -2.46 10.30 11.41
C TRP A 686 -3.21 9.57 10.27
N ARG A 687 -4.46 9.99 9.99
CA ARG A 687 -5.44 9.33 9.11
C ARG A 687 -5.91 7.94 9.53
N ALA A 688 -5.58 7.48 10.73
CA ALA A 688 -6.26 6.31 11.28
C ALA A 688 -7.77 6.59 11.31
N ASN A 689 -8.57 5.69 10.76
CA ASN A 689 -10.01 5.86 10.64
C ASN A 689 -10.74 4.53 10.69
N LEU A 690 -12.04 4.57 10.94
CA LEU A 690 -12.94 3.44 10.79
C LEU A 690 -14.15 3.86 9.96
N ALA A 691 -14.44 3.10 8.91
CA ALA A 691 -15.65 3.23 8.10
C ALA A 691 -16.90 2.91 8.93
N PRO A 692 -18.11 3.28 8.44
CA PRO A 692 -19.37 2.98 9.13
C PRO A 692 -19.49 1.49 9.47
N GLY A 693 -19.71 1.17 10.76
CA GLY A 693 -19.86 -0.21 11.24
C GLY A 693 -18.58 -1.05 11.27
N GLU A 694 -17.44 -0.52 10.81
CA GLU A 694 -16.18 -1.27 10.71
C GLU A 694 -15.63 -1.68 12.08
N VAL A 695 -15.00 -2.86 12.11
CA VAL A 695 -14.34 -3.46 13.28
C VAL A 695 -12.87 -3.71 12.95
N ALA A 696 -11.97 -3.32 13.84
CA ALA A 696 -10.52 -3.49 13.67
C ALA A 696 -9.81 -3.64 15.03
N VAL A 697 -8.58 -4.14 15.02
CA VAL A 697 -7.83 -4.50 16.24
C VAL A 697 -6.55 -3.72 16.42
N LEU A 698 -6.17 -3.49 17.68
CA LEU A 698 -4.82 -3.19 18.12
C LEU A 698 -4.19 -4.45 18.70
N VAL A 699 -2.94 -4.72 18.37
CA VAL A 699 -2.31 -6.02 18.66
C VAL A 699 -0.97 -5.83 19.37
N LYS A 700 -0.55 -6.80 20.18
CA LYS A 700 0.74 -6.73 20.86
C LYS A 700 1.92 -6.91 19.89
N ASN A 701 1.74 -7.79 18.92
CA ASN A 701 2.67 -8.04 17.82
C ASN A 701 1.87 -8.55 16.63
N ALA A 702 1.88 -7.84 15.51
CA ALA A 702 1.06 -8.12 14.36
C ALA A 702 1.47 -9.42 13.69
N ASP A 703 2.76 -9.74 13.59
CA ASP A 703 3.21 -11.00 12.98
C ASP A 703 2.73 -12.22 13.78
N VAL A 704 2.85 -12.17 15.11
CA VAL A 704 2.35 -13.22 16.01
C VAL A 704 0.82 -13.27 15.99
N PHE A 705 0.13 -12.14 16.10
CA PHE A 705 -1.32 -12.06 15.99
C PHE A 705 -1.82 -12.67 14.67
N ARG A 706 -1.28 -12.23 13.55
CA ARG A 706 -1.66 -12.74 12.22
C ARG A 706 -1.32 -14.21 12.05
N SER A 707 -0.35 -14.77 12.79
CA SER A 707 -0.09 -16.21 12.80
C SER A 707 -1.22 -17.05 13.38
N ARG A 708 -2.09 -16.44 14.22
CA ARG A 708 -3.30 -17.05 14.77
C ARG A 708 -4.57 -16.67 14.01
N TYR A 709 -4.72 -15.40 13.64
CA TYR A 709 -5.98 -14.86 13.11
C TYR A 709 -6.00 -14.61 11.59
N GLY A 710 -4.87 -14.76 10.89
CA GLY A 710 -4.76 -14.41 9.47
C GLY A 710 -4.68 -12.90 9.21
N GLU A 711 -4.76 -12.51 7.94
CA GLU A 711 -4.67 -11.11 7.49
C GLU A 711 -6.05 -10.41 7.37
N ALA A 712 -7.15 -11.17 7.48
CA ALA A 712 -8.49 -10.63 7.31
C ALA A 712 -8.88 -9.58 8.38
N PRO A 713 -8.54 -9.73 9.68
CA PRO A 713 -8.80 -8.68 10.65
C PRO A 713 -7.93 -7.45 10.35
N ARG A 714 -8.57 -6.29 10.17
CA ARG A 714 -7.83 -5.03 9.99
C ARG A 714 -7.08 -4.69 11.27
N ILE A 715 -5.76 -4.53 11.17
CA ILE A 715 -4.90 -4.11 12.28
C ILE A 715 -4.67 -2.60 12.20
N LEU A 716 -5.07 -1.88 13.24
CA LEU A 716 -4.87 -0.43 13.37
C LEU A 716 -3.45 -0.07 13.87
N GLY A 717 -2.74 -1.03 14.46
CA GLY A 717 -1.33 -0.87 14.86
C GLY A 717 -0.88 -1.86 15.94
N GLU A 718 0.43 -1.88 16.17
CA GLU A 718 1.05 -2.62 17.28
C GLU A 718 1.25 -1.72 18.51
N TYR A 719 0.83 -2.17 19.69
CA TYR A 719 1.03 -1.42 20.93
C TYR A 719 2.26 -1.87 21.73
N ALA A 720 2.89 -0.92 22.41
CA ALA A 720 3.90 -1.20 23.43
C ALA A 720 3.25 -1.47 24.80
N GLY A 721 4.02 -1.98 25.77
CA GLY A 721 3.46 -2.49 27.04
C GLY A 721 2.86 -3.89 26.89
N ARG A 722 1.94 -4.29 27.76
CA ARG A 722 1.15 -5.54 27.64
C ARG A 722 -0.08 -5.43 28.51
N LEU A 723 -1.08 -6.24 28.20
CA LEU A 723 -2.20 -6.43 29.09
C LEU A 723 -1.78 -7.28 30.33
N SER A 724 -2.44 -7.04 31.45
CA SER A 724 -2.25 -7.77 32.71
C SER A 724 -3.14 -8.99 32.79
N ASN A 725 -2.52 -10.17 32.89
CA ASN A 725 -3.23 -11.45 33.04
C ASN A 725 -4.12 -11.52 34.30
N ASP A 726 -3.84 -10.69 35.32
CA ASP A 726 -4.61 -10.62 36.58
C ASP A 726 -5.69 -9.50 36.55
N GLY A 727 -5.88 -8.84 35.40
CA GLY A 727 -6.72 -7.64 35.27
C GLY A 727 -5.96 -6.31 35.44
N GLU A 728 -6.49 -5.26 34.82
CA GLU A 728 -6.02 -3.87 34.99
C GLU A 728 -7.04 -2.84 34.49
N LYS A 729 -6.71 -1.55 34.64
CA LYS A 729 -7.46 -0.45 34.04
C LYS A 729 -7.04 -0.22 32.59
N VAL A 730 -8.00 -0.19 31.67
CA VAL A 730 -7.84 0.24 30.28
C VAL A 730 -8.50 1.60 30.11
N GLU A 731 -7.81 2.56 29.51
CA GLU A 731 -8.37 3.89 29.25
C GLU A 731 -7.97 4.45 27.88
N LEU A 732 -8.94 4.48 26.96
CA LEU A 732 -8.84 5.09 25.64
C LEU A 732 -9.37 6.54 25.70
N ARG A 733 -8.57 7.48 25.20
CA ARG A 733 -8.89 8.91 25.10
C ARG A 733 -8.93 9.36 23.66
N ASP A 734 -9.78 10.35 23.38
CA ASP A 734 -9.78 11.06 22.10
C ASP A 734 -8.58 12.00 21.96
N ALA A 735 -8.43 12.59 20.78
CA ALA A 735 -7.35 13.54 20.45
C ALA A 735 -7.31 14.79 21.36
N THR A 736 -8.42 15.13 22.03
CA THR A 736 -8.48 16.25 22.98
C THR A 736 -8.13 15.84 24.42
N GLY A 737 -7.96 14.54 24.67
CA GLY A 737 -7.72 13.94 25.96
C GLY A 737 -8.99 13.58 26.75
N ALA A 738 -10.19 13.74 26.17
CA ALA A 738 -11.43 13.29 26.79
C ALA A 738 -11.57 11.76 26.70
N SER A 739 -12.23 11.15 27.69
CA SER A 739 -12.32 9.69 27.80
C SER A 739 -13.35 9.13 26.81
N ILE A 740 -12.92 8.19 25.97
CA ILE A 740 -13.80 7.37 25.11
C ILE A 740 -14.26 6.12 25.87
N ALA A 741 -13.32 5.39 26.47
CA ALA A 741 -13.58 4.21 27.30
C ALA A 741 -12.63 4.20 28.51
N SER A 742 -13.13 3.86 29.70
CA SER A 742 -12.34 3.80 30.93
C SER A 742 -12.96 2.78 31.89
N PHE A 743 -12.33 1.63 32.06
CA PHE A 743 -12.84 0.54 32.90
C PHE A 743 -11.71 -0.35 33.41
N THR A 744 -12.03 -1.27 34.33
CA THR A 744 -11.09 -2.27 34.84
C THR A 744 -11.63 -3.66 34.56
N TYR A 745 -10.90 -4.46 33.80
CA TYR A 745 -11.19 -5.89 33.64
C TYR A 745 -10.47 -6.71 34.71
N ASN A 746 -10.94 -7.93 34.97
CA ASN A 746 -10.38 -8.81 35.99
C ASN A 746 -10.54 -10.30 35.64
N ASP A 747 -9.85 -11.16 36.38
CA ASP A 747 -9.83 -12.62 36.28
C ASP A 747 -10.64 -13.32 37.40
N ALA A 748 -11.24 -12.55 38.33
CA ALA A 748 -12.05 -13.09 39.42
C ALA A 748 -13.18 -13.99 38.92
N VAL A 749 -13.65 -14.89 39.79
CA VAL A 749 -14.60 -15.97 39.47
C VAL A 749 -15.93 -15.52 38.83
N ASP A 750 -16.30 -14.25 38.96
CA ASP A 750 -17.48 -13.63 38.35
C ASP A 750 -17.23 -13.09 36.94
N TRP A 751 -15.97 -12.97 36.52
CA TRP A 751 -15.54 -12.66 35.16
C TRP A 751 -15.43 -13.93 34.30
N PRO A 752 -15.54 -13.80 32.96
CA PRO A 752 -15.38 -14.92 32.04
C PRO A 752 -14.04 -15.66 32.22
N GLN A 753 -14.13 -16.91 32.69
CA GLN A 753 -12.97 -17.71 33.10
C GLN A 753 -12.25 -18.35 31.90
N GLY A 754 -12.92 -18.50 30.76
CA GLY A 754 -12.29 -18.95 29.52
C GLY A 754 -11.29 -17.92 28.97
N ALA A 755 -11.56 -16.63 29.19
CA ALA A 755 -10.67 -15.53 28.79
C ALA A 755 -9.36 -15.48 29.60
N ASP A 756 -9.31 -16.16 30.75
CA ASP A 756 -8.15 -16.25 31.63
C ASP A 756 -7.26 -17.45 31.27
N GLY A 757 -6.52 -17.37 30.16
CA GLY A 757 -5.48 -18.35 29.83
C GLY A 757 -5.97 -19.67 29.23
N LEU A 758 -7.28 -19.89 29.14
CA LEU A 758 -7.87 -21.06 28.47
C LEU A 758 -8.05 -20.87 26.97
N GLY A 759 -7.66 -19.70 26.45
CA GLY A 759 -7.60 -19.38 25.03
C GLY A 759 -8.87 -18.75 24.48
N TYR A 760 -9.91 -18.51 25.28
CA TYR A 760 -10.99 -17.62 24.87
C TYR A 760 -10.59 -16.16 25.07
N THR A 761 -11.45 -15.25 24.65
CA THR A 761 -11.28 -13.80 24.78
C THR A 761 -12.45 -13.23 25.58
N LEU A 762 -12.23 -12.03 26.11
CA LEU A 762 -13.23 -11.27 26.85
C LEU A 762 -14.06 -10.45 25.86
N GLU A 763 -15.24 -10.94 25.50
CA GLU A 763 -16.11 -10.35 24.48
C GLU A 763 -17.23 -9.53 25.13
N VAL A 764 -17.49 -8.31 24.64
CA VAL A 764 -18.54 -7.41 25.16
C VAL A 764 -19.91 -7.79 24.59
N VAL A 765 -20.88 -8.05 25.46
CA VAL A 765 -22.27 -8.40 25.07
C VAL A 765 -23.24 -7.21 25.14
N ASP A 766 -22.90 -6.15 25.86
CA ASP A 766 -23.69 -4.92 25.96
C ASP A 766 -22.81 -3.68 25.71
N LEU A 767 -22.82 -3.18 24.48
CA LEU A 767 -22.02 -2.02 24.07
C LEU A 767 -22.42 -0.71 24.79
N GLY A 768 -23.61 -0.66 25.40
CA GLY A 768 -24.09 0.46 26.20
C GLY A 768 -23.99 0.25 27.71
N GLY A 769 -23.52 -0.92 28.15
CA GLY A 769 -23.45 -1.34 29.54
C GLY A 769 -22.31 -0.71 30.33
N ASP A 770 -22.20 -1.09 31.61
CA ASP A 770 -21.07 -0.70 32.46
C ASP A 770 -19.89 -1.67 32.23
N TYR A 771 -18.82 -1.20 31.58
CA TYR A 771 -17.64 -2.00 31.26
C TYR A 771 -16.82 -2.39 32.51
N SER A 772 -17.17 -1.87 33.70
CA SER A 772 -16.59 -2.35 34.97
C SER A 772 -17.38 -3.50 35.59
N ALA A 773 -18.52 -3.88 35.00
CA ALA A 773 -19.35 -4.98 35.49
C ALA A 773 -19.04 -6.29 34.73
N PRO A 774 -18.78 -7.41 35.43
CA PRO A 774 -18.50 -8.70 34.77
C PRO A 774 -19.63 -9.16 33.83
N ALA A 775 -20.88 -8.81 34.14
CA ALA A 775 -22.06 -9.15 33.34
C ALA A 775 -22.10 -8.51 31.94
N THR A 776 -21.24 -7.54 31.66
CA THR A 776 -21.08 -6.91 30.35
C THR A 776 -20.24 -7.76 29.40
N TYR A 777 -19.59 -8.81 29.91
CA TYR A 777 -18.67 -9.66 29.16
C TYR A 777 -19.08 -11.12 29.16
N ARG A 778 -18.60 -11.85 28.16
CA ARG A 778 -18.62 -13.33 28.10
C ARG A 778 -17.28 -13.88 27.62
N ASP A 779 -17.12 -15.19 27.76
CA ASP A 779 -16.09 -15.91 27.00
C ASP A 779 -16.51 -15.88 25.54
N SER A 780 -15.58 -15.60 24.63
CA SER A 780 -15.87 -15.73 23.21
C SER A 780 -16.36 -17.14 22.86
N LEU A 781 -17.18 -17.20 21.82
CA LEU A 781 -17.78 -18.46 21.37
C LEU A 781 -16.79 -19.38 20.66
N VAL A 782 -15.69 -18.81 20.16
CA VAL A 782 -14.63 -19.49 19.43
C VAL A 782 -13.33 -19.36 20.21
N LEU A 783 -12.58 -20.46 20.29
CA LEU A 783 -11.24 -20.42 20.87
C LEU A 783 -10.37 -19.45 20.06
N GLY A 784 -9.75 -18.50 20.74
CA GLY A 784 -8.99 -17.40 20.16
C GLY A 784 -9.80 -16.12 20.00
N GLY A 785 -11.13 -16.16 20.09
CA GLY A 785 -11.97 -15.02 19.75
C GLY A 785 -12.29 -14.89 18.27
N THR A 786 -12.93 -13.79 17.88
CA THR A 786 -13.32 -13.52 16.49
C THR A 786 -12.92 -12.11 16.05
N PRO A 787 -11.65 -11.73 16.20
CA PRO A 787 -11.22 -10.37 15.89
C PRO A 787 -11.53 -9.99 14.44
N GLY A 788 -12.10 -8.79 14.24
CA GLY A 788 -12.46 -8.24 12.94
C GLY A 788 -13.82 -8.71 12.38
N SER A 789 -14.59 -9.50 13.12
CA SER A 789 -15.93 -9.94 12.70
C SER A 789 -17.03 -9.11 13.37
N ALA A 790 -17.92 -8.52 12.56
CA ALA A 790 -19.02 -7.68 13.07
C ALA A 790 -20.26 -8.47 13.54
N GLU A 791 -20.31 -9.78 13.30
CA GLU A 791 -21.50 -10.61 13.47
C GLU A 791 -21.26 -11.72 14.51
N PHE A 792 -22.01 -11.69 15.62
CA PHE A 792 -22.81 -12.84 16.05
C PHE A 792 -24.08 -12.42 16.80
N THR A 793 -25.14 -13.12 16.42
CA THR A 793 -26.53 -13.07 16.84
C THR A 793 -26.74 -13.90 18.12
N SER A 794 -27.79 -13.57 18.88
CA SER A 794 -28.20 -14.32 20.08
C SER A 794 -28.40 -15.80 19.78
N THR A 795 -27.92 -16.68 20.67
CA THR A 795 -28.26 -18.11 20.59
C THR A 795 -29.72 -18.29 21.02
N PRO A 796 -30.61 -18.88 20.21
CA PRO A 796 -31.99 -19.11 20.62
C PRO A 796 -32.05 -19.94 21.90
N GLY A 797 -32.77 -19.45 22.92
CA GLY A 797 -32.84 -20.07 24.24
C GLY A 797 -31.69 -19.72 25.19
N ASP A 798 -30.73 -18.89 24.81
CA ASP A 798 -29.74 -18.31 25.71
C ASP A 798 -30.32 -17.05 26.37
N PHE A 799 -31.06 -17.25 27.46
CA PHE A 799 -31.75 -16.18 28.16
C PHE A 799 -30.80 -15.33 29.01
N ASN A 800 -29.65 -15.85 29.38
CA ASN A 800 -28.68 -15.11 30.18
C ASN A 800 -27.59 -14.41 29.33
N GLY A 801 -27.58 -14.64 28.01
CA GLY A 801 -26.73 -13.96 27.04
C GLY A 801 -25.28 -14.44 27.02
N ASN A 802 -24.98 -15.58 27.66
CA ASN A 802 -23.63 -16.15 27.77
C ASN A 802 -23.20 -16.95 26.53
N GLY A 803 -24.03 -16.99 25.50
CA GLY A 803 -23.79 -17.68 24.25
C GLY A 803 -24.06 -19.19 24.28
N ARG A 804 -24.65 -19.72 25.36
CA ARG A 804 -25.00 -21.15 25.51
C ARG A 804 -26.41 -21.27 26.02
N ALA A 805 -27.26 -22.07 25.36
CA ALA A 805 -28.52 -22.49 25.96
C ALA A 805 -28.22 -23.61 26.96
N ASP A 806 -28.13 -23.31 28.26
CA ASP A 806 -27.75 -24.26 29.31
C ASP A 806 -28.72 -24.36 30.49
N GLY A 807 -28.35 -25.11 31.54
CA GLY A 807 -29.19 -25.31 32.72
C GLY A 807 -29.53 -24.02 33.49
N PHE A 808 -28.74 -22.96 33.34
CA PHE A 808 -29.02 -21.63 33.89
C PHE A 808 -30.08 -20.88 33.08
N ASP A 809 -30.14 -21.11 31.77
CA ASP A 809 -31.21 -20.60 30.92
C ASP A 809 -32.53 -21.31 31.20
N PHE A 810 -32.49 -22.63 31.42
CA PHE A 810 -33.66 -23.35 31.92
C PHE A 810 -34.19 -22.75 33.23
N LEU A 811 -33.29 -22.31 34.13
CA LEU A 811 -33.67 -21.62 35.36
C LEU A 811 -34.25 -20.21 35.11
N ALA A 812 -33.77 -19.49 34.10
CA ALA A 812 -34.32 -18.20 33.70
C ALA A 812 -35.74 -18.36 33.15
N TRP A 813 -35.93 -19.27 32.19
CA TRP A 813 -37.24 -19.66 31.69
C TRP A 813 -38.18 -20.15 32.82
N GLN A 814 -37.71 -21.02 33.70
CA GLN A 814 -38.51 -21.56 34.80
C GLN A 814 -38.99 -20.47 35.76
N ARG A 815 -38.20 -19.41 35.97
CA ARG A 815 -38.58 -18.25 36.80
C ARG A 815 -39.54 -17.32 36.07
N GLY A 816 -39.41 -17.21 34.75
CA GLY A 816 -40.27 -16.40 33.91
C GLY A 816 -41.60 -17.07 33.57
N PHE A 817 -41.70 -18.40 33.66
CA PHE A 817 -42.85 -19.16 33.18
C PHE A 817 -44.19 -18.60 33.70
N GLY A 818 -45.02 -18.12 32.78
CA GLY A 818 -46.31 -17.46 33.05
C GLY A 818 -46.25 -15.93 33.20
N LEU A 819 -45.10 -15.29 32.97
CA LEU A 819 -45.00 -13.84 32.79
C LEU A 819 -45.58 -13.42 31.44
N THR A 820 -46.10 -12.19 31.40
CA THR A 820 -46.63 -11.51 30.21
C THR A 820 -45.98 -10.13 30.09
N ASN A 821 -45.64 -9.66 28.89
CA ASN A 821 -44.69 -8.57 28.63
C ASN A 821 -43.26 -8.87 29.14
N ALA A 822 -42.83 -10.11 28.99
CA ALA A 822 -41.49 -10.54 29.37
C ALA A 822 -40.44 -10.00 28.39
N LEU A 823 -39.23 -9.78 28.90
CA LEU A 823 -38.05 -9.57 28.07
C LEU A 823 -37.43 -10.93 27.69
N PRO A 824 -36.63 -11.01 26.62
CA PRO A 824 -35.93 -12.24 26.28
C PRO A 824 -35.11 -12.82 27.43
N SER A 825 -34.47 -11.95 28.23
CA SER A 825 -33.69 -12.38 29.40
C SER A 825 -34.51 -12.97 30.55
N GLN A 826 -35.83 -12.87 30.47
CA GLN A 826 -36.77 -13.43 31.43
C GLN A 826 -37.34 -14.77 30.96
N GLY A 827 -36.91 -15.30 29.81
CA GLY A 827 -37.35 -16.60 29.32
C GLY A 827 -38.17 -16.57 28.02
N ASP A 828 -38.34 -15.42 27.37
CA ASP A 828 -39.08 -15.27 26.10
C ASP A 828 -38.13 -15.48 24.91
N ALA A 829 -38.09 -16.71 24.39
CA ALA A 829 -37.17 -17.10 23.32
C ALA A 829 -37.73 -16.81 21.92
N ASP A 830 -39.06 -16.80 21.75
CA ASP A 830 -39.70 -16.56 20.45
C ASP A 830 -40.11 -15.10 20.20
N GLY A 831 -40.00 -14.26 21.23
CA GLY A 831 -40.22 -12.82 21.17
C GLY A 831 -41.69 -12.43 21.15
N ASP A 832 -42.60 -13.31 21.57
CA ASP A 832 -44.04 -13.04 21.63
C ASP A 832 -44.47 -12.30 22.92
N ALA A 833 -43.51 -12.05 23.81
CA ALA A 833 -43.63 -11.36 25.09
C ALA A 833 -44.36 -12.15 26.19
N ASP A 834 -44.68 -13.42 25.98
CA ASP A 834 -45.11 -14.35 27.01
C ASP A 834 -43.97 -15.36 27.28
N VAL A 835 -43.90 -15.93 28.50
CA VAL A 835 -42.94 -17.02 28.80
C VAL A 835 -43.72 -18.31 28.96
N ASP A 836 -43.73 -19.16 27.93
CA ASP A 836 -44.57 -20.33 27.83
C ASP A 836 -43.81 -21.60 27.39
N ALA A 837 -44.53 -22.64 26.97
CA ALA A 837 -43.94 -23.92 26.59
C ALA A 837 -43.20 -23.89 25.25
N GLN A 838 -43.46 -22.89 24.39
CA GLN A 838 -42.80 -22.70 23.11
C GLN A 838 -41.36 -22.21 23.33
N ASP A 839 -41.15 -21.32 24.30
CA ASP A 839 -39.81 -20.86 24.68
C ASP A 839 -38.94 -21.99 25.23
N LEU A 840 -39.54 -22.86 26.05
CA LEU A 840 -38.87 -24.07 26.54
C LEU A 840 -38.43 -24.94 25.39
N GLN A 841 -39.26 -25.08 24.36
CA GLN A 841 -38.99 -25.94 23.22
C GLN A 841 -37.84 -25.41 22.36
N ILE A 842 -37.67 -24.08 22.29
CA ILE A 842 -36.53 -23.42 21.67
C ILE A 842 -35.25 -23.68 22.50
N TRP A 843 -35.30 -23.50 23.82
CA TRP A 843 -34.18 -23.84 24.71
C TRP A 843 -33.80 -25.33 24.63
N GLU A 844 -34.76 -26.25 24.67
CA GLU A 844 -34.53 -27.70 24.61
C GLU A 844 -33.84 -28.11 23.30
N THR A 845 -34.20 -27.46 22.19
CA THR A 845 -33.60 -27.71 20.87
C THR A 845 -32.16 -27.24 20.84
N ALA A 846 -31.85 -26.08 21.41
CA ALA A 846 -30.50 -25.51 21.50
C ALA A 846 -29.60 -26.23 22.54
N TRP A 847 -30.18 -26.72 23.63
CA TRP A 847 -29.47 -27.55 24.63
C TRP A 847 -29.03 -28.90 24.04
N GLN A 848 -29.88 -29.52 23.21
CA GLN A 848 -29.59 -30.83 22.60
C GLN A 848 -28.53 -30.81 21.50
N SER A 849 -28.20 -29.64 20.94
CA SER A 849 -27.15 -29.46 19.94
C SER A 849 -25.77 -29.12 20.55
N SER A 850 -25.66 -28.94 21.87
CA SER A 850 -24.39 -28.64 22.55
C SER A 850 -23.50 -29.89 22.73
N PRO A 851 -22.19 -29.86 22.38
CA PRO A 851 -21.32 -31.03 22.45
C PRO A 851 -20.99 -31.41 23.92
N ALA A 852 -21.34 -32.64 24.31
CA ALA A 852 -21.05 -33.16 25.65
C ALA A 852 -19.54 -33.40 25.85
N THR A 853 -18.92 -32.67 26.79
CA THR A 853 -17.56 -32.94 27.30
C THR A 853 -17.56 -34.23 28.10
N THR A 854 -17.00 -35.30 27.53
CA THR A 854 -16.75 -36.56 28.25
C THR A 854 -15.41 -36.47 28.99
N PHE A 855 -15.45 -36.22 30.30
CA PHE A 855 -14.29 -36.34 31.17
C PHE A 855 -14.00 -37.82 31.46
N ALA A 856 -12.93 -38.37 30.88
CA ALA A 856 -12.34 -39.63 31.33
C ALA A 856 -11.54 -39.37 32.62
N SER A 857 -12.15 -39.62 33.79
CA SER A 857 -11.40 -39.71 35.05
C SER A 857 -10.93 -41.15 35.28
N SER A 858 -9.63 -41.31 35.53
CA SER A 858 -9.06 -42.58 35.96
C SER A 858 -9.00 -42.66 37.49
N SER A 859 -9.46 -43.80 37.99
CA SER A 859 -9.29 -44.36 39.35
C SER A 859 -10.08 -43.73 40.52
N ALA A 860 -11.15 -44.42 40.93
CA ALA A 860 -11.22 -45.07 42.24
C ALA A 860 -12.44 -46.01 42.30
N ALA A 861 -12.20 -47.22 42.79
CA ALA A 861 -13.16 -48.30 42.89
C ALA A 861 -14.20 -48.10 44.00
N ALA A 862 -15.44 -48.51 43.74
CA ALA A 862 -16.24 -49.46 44.53
C ALA A 862 -17.71 -49.43 44.03
N ALA A 863 -18.14 -50.48 43.33
CA ALA A 863 -19.20 -51.42 43.74
C ALA A 863 -20.64 -50.87 43.69
N GLN A 864 -21.68 -51.58 43.26
CA GLN A 864 -21.89 -52.86 42.60
C GLN A 864 -23.39 -52.87 42.23
N SER A 865 -23.80 -53.35 41.06
CA SER A 865 -24.59 -54.59 40.95
C SER A 865 -24.97 -54.86 39.49
N LEU A 866 -24.51 -56.01 39.02
CA LEU A 866 -24.84 -56.63 37.75
C LEU A 866 -26.20 -57.34 37.85
N ALA A 867 -26.92 -57.37 36.74
CA ALA A 867 -27.73 -58.53 36.38
C ALA A 867 -27.75 -58.68 34.84
N LEU A 868 -26.73 -59.35 34.31
CA LEU A 868 -26.80 -60.04 33.02
C LEU A 868 -27.29 -61.46 33.31
N THR A 869 -28.39 -61.86 32.67
CA THR A 869 -28.98 -63.19 32.84
C THR A 869 -29.07 -63.91 31.49
N SER A 870 -27.96 -64.47 31.01
CA SER A 870 -27.88 -65.83 30.45
C SER A 870 -26.62 -66.06 29.62
N GLU A 871 -26.23 -67.33 29.52
CA GLU A 871 -25.01 -67.86 28.90
C GLU A 871 -25.03 -67.86 27.36
N SER A 872 -26.11 -67.36 26.73
CA SER A 872 -26.26 -67.27 25.27
C SER A 872 -25.68 -65.99 24.65
N ASP A 873 -25.43 -64.94 25.43
CA ASP A 873 -24.94 -63.66 24.90
C ASP A 873 -23.40 -63.64 24.72
N LEU A 874 -22.70 -64.62 25.27
CA LEU A 874 -21.24 -64.74 25.20
C LEU A 874 -20.71 -65.49 23.96
N GLN A 875 -21.56 -66.11 23.14
CA GLN A 875 -21.13 -66.76 21.89
C GLN A 875 -21.32 -65.89 20.63
N THR A 876 -22.11 -64.82 20.68
CA THR A 876 -22.33 -63.93 19.52
C THR A 876 -21.23 -62.87 19.40
N ILE A 877 -20.56 -62.49 20.50
CA ILE A 877 -19.49 -61.48 20.48
C ILE A 877 -18.14 -62.08 20.03
N ALA A 878 -17.90 -63.38 20.25
CA ALA A 878 -16.65 -64.02 19.85
C ALA A 878 -16.51 -64.24 18.33
N ALA A 879 -17.62 -64.27 17.57
CA ALA A 879 -17.58 -64.48 16.11
C ALA A 879 -17.44 -63.19 15.29
N ALA A 880 -17.76 -62.02 15.85
CA ALA A 880 -17.64 -60.73 15.15
C ALA A 880 -16.23 -60.12 15.23
N VAL A 881 -15.44 -60.50 16.24
CA VAL A 881 -14.09 -59.96 16.46
C VAL A 881 -13.03 -60.69 15.61
N ASP A 882 -13.22 -61.96 15.27
CA ASP A 882 -12.26 -62.74 14.47
C ASP A 882 -12.32 -62.49 12.95
N ALA A 883 -13.31 -61.74 12.43
CA ALA A 883 -13.43 -61.43 11.01
C ALA A 883 -12.75 -60.11 10.57
N ALA A 884 -12.30 -59.26 11.51
CA ALA A 884 -11.75 -57.93 11.20
C ALA A 884 -10.21 -57.85 11.20
N PHE A 885 -9.50 -58.93 11.55
CA PHE A 885 -8.03 -58.92 11.74
C PHE A 885 -7.22 -59.73 10.72
N ALA A 886 -7.80 -60.06 9.55
CA ALA A 886 -7.11 -60.83 8.52
C ALA A 886 -7.24 -60.22 7.11
N ASP A 887 -6.70 -59.02 6.89
CA ASP A 887 -6.07 -58.72 5.60
C ASP A 887 -5.07 -57.55 5.66
N ALA A 888 -4.04 -57.66 4.83
CA ALA A 888 -3.02 -56.67 4.45
C ALA A 888 -1.86 -56.37 5.43
N ALA A 889 -0.79 -57.16 5.25
CA ALA A 889 0.58 -56.91 5.71
C ALA A 889 1.37 -55.89 4.83
N LEU A 890 2.35 -55.25 5.46
CA LEU A 890 3.33 -54.19 5.06
C LEU A 890 4.16 -54.45 3.77
N PRO A 891 4.74 -53.40 3.09
CA PRO A 891 6.06 -52.87 3.50
C PRO A 891 6.29 -51.34 3.36
N LEU A 892 7.22 -50.86 4.20
CA LEU A 892 7.93 -49.56 4.24
C LEU A 892 8.10 -48.79 2.90
N ARG A 893 7.80 -47.47 2.89
CA ARG A 893 8.56 -46.39 2.21
C ARG A 893 8.15 -44.98 2.71
N GLN A 894 9.18 -44.18 3.03
CA GLN A 894 9.29 -42.71 3.15
C GLN A 894 8.15 -41.88 3.78
N ARG A 895 8.48 -41.23 4.91
CA ARG A 895 7.73 -40.07 5.43
C ARG A 895 7.87 -38.89 4.47
N SER A 896 6.76 -38.38 3.94
CA SER A 896 6.68 -37.06 3.32
C SER A 896 6.49 -35.99 4.39
N ALA A 897 7.28 -34.91 4.31
CA ALA A 897 7.22 -33.72 5.18
C ALA A 897 5.91 -32.92 5.01
N PRO A 898 5.53 -32.05 5.96
CA PRO A 898 4.40 -31.13 5.82
C PRO A 898 4.67 -30.12 4.69
N ARG A 899 3.65 -29.87 3.86
CA ARG A 899 3.73 -29.02 2.66
C ARG A 899 3.43 -27.58 3.08
N ARG A 900 4.40 -26.67 2.91
CA ARG A 900 4.16 -25.21 2.73
C ARG A 900 3.31 -24.98 1.44
N GLY A 901 2.79 -23.81 1.10
CA GLY A 901 1.78 -23.73 0.02
C GLY A 901 1.80 -22.46 -0.85
N PHE A 902 1.65 -22.59 -2.17
CA PHE A 902 1.18 -21.50 -3.05
C PHE A 902 -0.24 -21.82 -3.50
N ARG A 903 -1.18 -20.88 -3.45
CA ARG A 903 -2.48 -21.00 -4.11
C ARG A 903 -2.49 -20.11 -5.34
N ILE A 904 -2.87 -20.68 -6.48
CA ILE A 904 -3.27 -19.87 -7.64
C ILE A 904 -4.77 -20.08 -7.87
N SER A 905 -5.57 -19.02 -7.85
CA SER A 905 -7.01 -19.05 -8.12
C SER A 905 -7.33 -18.61 -9.53
#